data_AF-A0A5P4NF51-F1
#
_entry.id   AF-A0A5P4NF51-F1
#
_cell.length_a   1.000
_cell.length_b   1.000
_cell.length_c   1.000
_cell.angle_alpha   90.00
_cell.angle_beta   90.00
_cell.angle_gamma   90.00
#
_symmetry.space_group_name_H-M   'P 1'
#
loop_
_entity.id
_entity.type
_entity.pdbx_description
1 polymer ?
#
loop_
_entity_poly.entity_id
_entity_poly.type
_entity_poly.pdbx_seq_one_letter_code
_entity_poly.pdbx_strand_id
1 'polypeptide(L)'
;MRAAAVQASATAGGQASSRPAKPQSAPLAAVPARAASAAPRPHRASQPRLHVAAGAAAVDVTQGPTCELPAHKLSPIEMWNGNKRLQTLVADVAPDTITIRSLDWDRDRFDIEFSLVEGTTYNSYLIFGADKTALVDASHEKFRGLYMRTLNEELAKRGRKIDYVLVSHTEPDHSGLVKDVVEQFPEAVVVGSKVCLAFLSNLMHRPFKQQAVKGGDKIDLGGGHELEFVMAPNLHWPDTMFSYDHGTGVMYTCDAFGMHYCSEDPYDSQLAPLEPHYRFYYDCLMLPNAKSVTTALRKVKDLPYSIIANGHGPLLRFNVPEMVGRYERWSKAITQAAHSVAVLYASDYGFSDRLSQTLAHGITKAGVQTEMFDLLSVDPQEVVEMLSRNDGVVIMAPPSDNAEARKNIATLLSAIKPKQKVVVAESYGGRDEPLDSLTAGFVAAGVEPLLDLRVKEEPSEAVYQLFEEAGTDLAQTLAAKEAIERKKAAMCPDVAKALARVSGGLYIVTAAHAGSNAAKSAMVASWVSQASFEPLGLTIAVAKDRAIESLMQVGDTFVLNCLGEGEYNQVLKHFLQRFPPGADRFAGIGWRPAGNGSPVLESAIAHMECRVVSRMETPDHWICYAEVEEGEVTKPEARTAVHRRKVASYY
;
A
#
# COMPACT_ATOMS: atom_id res chain seq x y z
N MET A 1 -1.42 61.89 -6.58
CA MET A 1 -1.81 63.00 -7.48
C MET A 1 -2.72 62.40 -8.55
N ARG A 2 -4.05 62.52 -8.41
CA ARG A 2 -4.93 63.50 -9.11
C ARG A 2 -4.85 63.30 -10.63
N ALA A 3 -5.92 63.09 -11.40
CA ALA A 3 -7.32 63.54 -11.36
C ALA A 3 -8.04 62.81 -12.53
N ALA A 4 -9.33 62.88 -12.80
CA ALA A 4 -10.60 63.13 -12.11
C ALA A 4 -11.68 62.84 -13.18
N ALA A 5 -12.86 62.44 -12.72
CA ALA A 5 -14.05 62.25 -13.54
C ALA A 5 -14.63 63.59 -14.05
N VAL A 6 -15.31 63.57 -15.21
CA VAL A 6 -16.37 64.53 -15.56
C VAL A 6 -17.45 63.83 -16.40
N GLN A 7 -18.71 63.93 -15.93
CA GLN A 7 -19.96 63.71 -16.66
C GLN A 7 -20.46 65.03 -17.27
N ALA A 8 -21.10 64.98 -18.45
CA ALA A 8 -22.23 65.81 -18.92
C ALA A 8 -22.56 65.39 -20.38
N SER A 9 -23.66 64.68 -20.66
CA SER A 9 -25.01 65.17 -21.05
C SER A 9 -25.08 65.97 -22.37
N ALA A 10 -25.82 65.42 -23.36
CA ALA A 10 -27.03 66.04 -23.97
C ALA A 10 -27.25 65.64 -25.46
N THR A 11 -28.49 65.17 -25.74
CA THR A 11 -29.29 65.32 -26.99
C THR A 11 -28.80 64.67 -28.29
N ALA A 12 -29.61 64.30 -29.28
CA ALA A 12 -31.00 63.87 -29.46
C ALA A 12 -31.05 63.43 -30.93
N GLY A 13 -31.72 62.34 -31.27
CA GLY A 13 -31.82 61.92 -32.68
C GLY A 13 -32.55 60.59 -32.84
N GLY A 14 -33.88 60.66 -32.86
CA GLY A 14 -34.72 59.51 -33.20
C GLY A 14 -34.80 59.33 -34.72
N GLN A 15 -34.91 58.07 -35.16
CA GLN A 15 -35.73 57.69 -36.30
C GLN A 15 -36.16 56.23 -36.14
N ALA A 16 -37.48 56.03 -36.13
CA ALA A 16 -38.15 54.75 -36.09
C ALA A 16 -38.18 54.11 -37.49
N SER A 17 -38.08 52.78 -37.55
CA SER A 17 -38.66 52.02 -38.64
C SER A 17 -39.31 50.74 -38.11
N SER A 18 -40.55 50.56 -38.54
CA SER A 18 -41.58 49.62 -38.14
C SER A 18 -41.49 48.28 -38.87
N ARG A 19 -41.90 47.17 -38.24
CA ARG A 19 -42.55 46.00 -38.88
C ARG A 19 -43.38 45.20 -37.85
N PRO A 20 -44.40 44.42 -38.27
CA PRO A 20 -45.76 44.57 -37.75
C PRO A 20 -46.28 43.38 -36.92
N ALA A 21 -47.42 43.64 -36.26
CA ALA A 21 -48.19 42.77 -35.39
C ALA A 21 -48.90 41.60 -36.11
N LYS A 22 -49.08 40.49 -35.38
CA LYS A 22 -49.99 39.37 -35.71
C LYS A 22 -51.35 39.54 -35.02
N PRO A 23 -52.46 39.08 -35.63
CA PRO A 23 -53.82 39.35 -35.13
C PRO A 23 -54.29 38.35 -34.07
N GLN A 24 -55.26 38.79 -33.26
CA GLN A 24 -56.04 37.99 -32.30
C GLN A 24 -57.48 37.76 -32.77
N SER A 25 -58.15 36.81 -32.09
CA SER A 25 -59.61 36.56 -31.93
C SER A 25 -60.27 35.62 -32.96
N ALA A 26 -61.22 34.72 -32.64
CA ALA A 26 -61.76 34.12 -31.40
C ALA A 26 -62.62 32.87 -31.82
N PRO A 27 -63.67 32.42 -31.09
CA PRO A 27 -63.80 31.10 -30.46
C PRO A 27 -64.79 30.13 -31.16
N LEU A 28 -64.86 28.86 -30.75
CA LEU A 28 -65.94 27.94 -31.17
C LEU A 28 -66.43 27.06 -30.01
N ALA A 29 -67.74 26.79 -30.07
CA ALA A 29 -68.63 26.46 -28.97
C ALA A 29 -68.89 24.95 -28.73
N ALA A 30 -69.62 24.73 -27.65
CA ALA A 30 -70.03 23.55 -26.89
C ALA A 30 -70.92 22.44 -27.56
N VAL A 31 -70.70 21.20 -27.04
CA VAL A 31 -71.67 20.13 -26.62
C VAL A 31 -72.25 19.19 -27.72
N PRO A 32 -72.59 17.88 -27.47
CA PRO A 32 -72.87 17.17 -26.20
C PRO A 32 -72.23 15.77 -25.95
N ALA A 33 -72.45 15.29 -24.71
CA ALA A 33 -72.13 13.98 -24.18
C ALA A 33 -73.00 12.82 -24.71
N ARG A 34 -72.43 11.61 -24.81
CA ARG A 34 -73.15 10.34 -24.76
C ARG A 34 -72.25 9.21 -24.23
N ALA A 35 -72.77 8.45 -23.27
CA ALA A 35 -72.11 7.33 -22.60
C ALA A 35 -71.99 6.10 -23.53
N ALA A 36 -70.92 5.31 -23.36
CA ALA A 36 -70.90 3.89 -23.71
C ALA A 36 -69.81 3.14 -22.91
N SER A 37 -70.22 2.03 -22.32
CA SER A 37 -69.39 1.02 -21.67
C SER A 37 -68.53 0.26 -22.68
N ALA A 38 -67.32 -0.14 -22.29
CA ALA A 38 -66.69 -1.39 -22.71
C ALA A 38 -65.42 -1.65 -21.87
N ALA A 39 -65.35 -2.86 -21.31
CA ALA A 39 -64.22 -3.38 -20.55
C ALA A 39 -62.90 -3.38 -21.36
N PRO A 40 -61.73 -3.21 -20.71
CA PRO A 40 -60.46 -3.29 -21.40
C PRO A 40 -60.13 -4.74 -21.78
N ARG A 41 -59.82 -4.95 -23.07
CA ARG A 41 -59.27 -6.21 -23.60
C ARG A 41 -57.86 -6.47 -23.04
N PRO A 42 -57.48 -7.74 -22.86
CA PRO A 42 -56.30 -8.12 -22.08
C PRO A 42 -55.02 -7.80 -22.85
N HIS A 43 -54.10 -7.07 -22.20
CA HIS A 43 -52.72 -7.03 -22.64
C HIS A 43 -52.12 -8.43 -22.49
N ARG A 44 -51.62 -8.92 -23.62
CA ARG A 44 -50.88 -10.16 -23.84
C ARG A 44 -49.86 -10.36 -22.72
N ALA A 45 -50.09 -11.35 -21.87
CA ALA A 45 -49.15 -11.79 -20.85
C ALA A 45 -47.86 -12.27 -21.53
N SER A 46 -46.83 -11.43 -21.55
CA SER A 46 -45.45 -11.89 -21.66
C SER A 46 -45.12 -12.54 -20.32
N GLN A 47 -44.94 -13.85 -20.36
CA GLN A 47 -44.54 -14.69 -19.24
C GLN A 47 -43.48 -14.01 -18.37
N PRO A 48 -43.61 -14.01 -17.04
CA PRO A 48 -42.47 -13.68 -16.20
C PRO A 48 -41.40 -14.73 -16.50
N ARG A 49 -40.22 -14.28 -16.94
CA ARG A 49 -39.02 -15.10 -16.82
C ARG A 49 -38.92 -15.42 -15.34
N LEU A 50 -39.17 -16.68 -14.99
CA LEU A 50 -38.69 -17.29 -13.77
C LEU A 50 -37.19 -16.98 -13.73
N HIS A 51 -36.82 -15.96 -12.95
CA HIS A 51 -35.52 -15.98 -12.33
C HIS A 51 -35.54 -17.23 -11.47
N VAL A 52 -34.91 -18.27 -11.98
CA VAL A 52 -34.44 -19.38 -11.16
C VAL A 52 -33.58 -18.71 -10.10
N ALA A 53 -34.17 -18.45 -8.94
CA ALA A 53 -33.44 -18.31 -7.72
C ALA A 53 -32.73 -19.65 -7.56
N ALA A 54 -31.50 -19.73 -8.10
CA ALA A 54 -30.56 -20.70 -7.64
C ALA A 54 -30.45 -20.41 -6.15
N GLY A 55 -31.01 -21.30 -5.34
CA GLY A 55 -30.94 -21.21 -3.90
C GLY A 55 -29.48 -21.00 -3.54
N ALA A 56 -29.16 -19.81 -3.08
CA ALA A 56 -28.00 -19.60 -2.23
C ALA A 56 -28.33 -20.40 -0.96
N ALA A 57 -28.02 -21.70 -0.99
CA ALA A 57 -27.72 -22.40 0.23
C ALA A 57 -26.64 -21.54 0.89
N ALA A 58 -26.94 -21.03 2.08
CA ALA A 58 -25.93 -20.47 2.95
C ALA A 58 -24.83 -21.52 3.05
N VAL A 59 -23.71 -21.29 2.37
CA VAL A 59 -22.49 -22.04 2.62
C VAL A 59 -22.11 -21.59 4.01
N ASP A 60 -22.26 -22.49 4.95
CA ASP A 60 -21.77 -22.33 6.30
C ASP A 60 -20.27 -22.04 6.19
N VAL A 61 -19.87 -20.78 6.44
CA VAL A 61 -18.48 -20.29 6.27
C VAL A 61 -17.58 -20.79 7.41
N THR A 62 -18.04 -21.73 8.22
CA THR A 62 -17.35 -22.08 9.47
C THR A 62 -16.30 -23.17 9.35
N GLN A 63 -16.20 -23.92 8.25
CA GLN A 63 -15.09 -24.86 8.03
C GLN A 63 -14.76 -25.02 6.55
N GLY A 64 -13.72 -24.32 6.08
CA GLY A 64 -13.00 -24.72 4.87
C GLY A 64 -12.47 -26.16 5.02
N PRO A 65 -12.06 -26.84 3.93
CA PRO A 65 -11.49 -28.18 4.04
C PRO A 65 -10.36 -28.14 5.07
N THR A 66 -10.49 -28.91 6.14
CA THR A 66 -9.39 -29.17 7.08
C THR A 66 -8.36 -29.99 6.32
N CYS A 67 -7.47 -29.30 5.60
CA CYS A 67 -6.28 -29.92 5.06
C CYS A 67 -5.44 -30.29 6.28
N GLU A 68 -5.19 -31.58 6.51
CA GLU A 68 -4.20 -31.97 7.51
C GLU A 68 -2.89 -31.26 7.17
N LEU A 69 -2.34 -30.54 8.16
CA LEU A 69 -1.09 -29.82 7.97
C LEU A 69 -0.04 -30.81 7.44
N PRO A 70 0.63 -30.49 6.31
CA PRO A 70 1.68 -31.36 5.81
C PRO A 70 2.73 -31.55 6.91
N ALA A 71 3.29 -32.76 6.95
CA ALA A 71 4.29 -33.12 7.93
C ALA A 71 5.45 -32.10 7.86
N HIS A 72 5.75 -31.50 9.01
CA HIS A 72 6.84 -30.53 9.14
C HIS A 72 7.60 -30.79 10.45
N LYS A 73 8.85 -30.34 10.50
CA LYS A 73 9.73 -30.45 11.66
C LYS A 73 10.05 -29.06 12.18
N LEU A 74 9.68 -28.80 13.43
CA LEU A 74 10.07 -27.61 14.17
C LEU A 74 11.38 -27.83 14.94
N SER A 75 12.25 -26.83 14.98
CA SER A 75 13.33 -26.75 15.97
C SER A 75 12.77 -26.40 17.35
N PRO A 76 13.54 -26.56 18.43
CA PRO A 76 13.25 -25.84 19.67
C PRO A 76 13.21 -24.32 19.42
N ILE A 77 12.40 -23.61 20.22
CA ILE A 77 12.40 -22.15 20.25
C ILE A 77 13.69 -21.66 20.92
N GLU A 78 14.35 -20.68 20.30
CA GLU A 78 15.47 -19.95 20.90
C GLU A 78 15.11 -18.49 21.12
N MET A 79 15.51 -17.94 22.26
CA MET A 79 15.25 -16.55 22.61
C MET A 79 16.37 -15.65 22.09
N TRP A 80 16.03 -14.76 21.16
CA TRP A 80 16.90 -13.69 20.69
C TRP A 80 16.70 -12.43 21.52
N ASN A 81 17.80 -11.82 21.95
CA ASN A 81 17.82 -10.67 22.88
C ASN A 81 16.98 -10.85 24.16
N GLY A 82 16.77 -12.10 24.58
CA GLY A 82 16.06 -12.46 25.81
C GLY A 82 14.53 -12.39 25.74
N ASN A 83 13.94 -11.87 24.66
CA ASN A 83 12.49 -11.65 24.58
C ASN A 83 11.83 -11.95 23.22
N LYS A 84 12.58 -12.22 22.15
CA LYS A 84 12.01 -12.58 20.83
C LYS A 84 12.19 -14.08 20.54
N ARG A 85 11.13 -14.79 20.22
CA ARG A 85 11.11 -16.22 19.94
C ARG A 85 11.47 -16.48 18.47
N LEU A 86 12.57 -17.19 18.26
CA LEU A 86 13.02 -17.63 16.95
C LEU A 86 12.93 -19.15 16.84
N GLN A 87 12.55 -19.65 15.68
CA GLN A 87 12.46 -21.09 15.41
C GLN A 87 12.72 -21.38 13.93
N THR A 88 13.13 -22.59 13.58
CA THR A 88 13.12 -23.06 12.18
C THR A 88 12.06 -24.13 11.99
N LEU A 89 11.41 -24.09 10.83
CA LEU A 89 10.48 -25.10 10.35
C LEU A 89 11.00 -25.68 9.04
N VAL A 90 11.05 -27.01 8.95
CA VAL A 90 11.39 -27.73 7.72
C VAL A 90 10.15 -28.47 7.22
N ALA A 91 9.81 -28.29 5.94
CA ALA A 91 8.69 -28.97 5.29
C ALA A 91 8.99 -29.32 3.84
N ASP A 92 8.37 -30.38 3.32
CA ASP A 92 8.44 -30.74 1.90
C ASP A 92 7.60 -29.79 1.06
N VAL A 93 8.21 -29.23 0.00
CA VAL A 93 7.58 -28.30 -0.97
C VAL A 93 7.11 -29.03 -2.22
N ALA A 94 7.96 -29.90 -2.74
CA ALA A 94 7.72 -30.73 -3.90
C ALA A 94 8.68 -31.93 -3.84
N PRO A 95 8.59 -32.91 -4.76
CA PRO A 95 9.63 -33.94 -4.87
C PRO A 95 11.03 -33.29 -4.87
N ASP A 96 11.91 -33.84 -4.03
CA ASP A 96 13.29 -33.40 -3.89
C ASP A 96 13.51 -31.94 -3.49
N THR A 97 12.46 -31.25 -3.03
CA THR A 97 12.52 -29.84 -2.62
C THR A 97 11.94 -29.67 -1.21
N ILE A 98 12.73 -29.06 -0.33
CA ILE A 98 12.28 -28.69 1.03
C ILE A 98 12.43 -27.19 1.24
N THR A 99 11.65 -26.64 2.16
CA THR A 99 11.84 -25.28 2.68
C THR A 99 12.48 -25.34 4.07
N ILE A 100 13.33 -24.36 4.37
CA ILE A 100 13.73 -24.00 5.72
C ILE A 100 13.13 -22.62 6.00
N ARG A 101 12.04 -22.57 6.76
CA ARG A 101 11.39 -21.32 7.18
C ARG A 101 11.96 -20.88 8.51
N SER A 102 12.57 -19.71 8.56
CA SER A 102 12.99 -19.06 9.80
C SER A 102 11.84 -18.25 10.39
N LEU A 103 11.15 -18.81 11.38
CA LEU A 103 9.97 -18.24 12.04
C LEU A 103 10.38 -17.20 13.08
N ASP A 104 10.05 -15.93 12.85
CA ASP A 104 10.19 -14.83 13.82
C ASP A 104 8.81 -14.43 14.34
N TRP A 105 8.43 -15.04 15.46
CA TRP A 105 7.12 -14.93 16.07
C TRP A 105 6.81 -13.55 16.63
N ASP A 106 7.85 -12.83 17.07
CA ASP A 106 7.71 -11.59 17.83
C ASP A 106 8.30 -10.40 17.03
N ARG A 107 8.31 -10.53 15.70
CA ARG A 107 8.60 -9.40 14.81
C ARG A 107 7.41 -8.46 14.84
N ASP A 108 7.54 -7.42 15.63
CA ASP A 108 6.55 -6.37 15.84
C ASP A 108 6.53 -5.34 14.72
N ARG A 109 7.63 -5.17 13.97
CA ARG A 109 7.75 -4.19 12.87
C ARG A 109 8.66 -4.66 11.74
N PHE A 110 8.24 -4.48 10.50
CA PHE A 110 9.08 -4.61 9.31
C PHE A 110 9.04 -3.28 8.57
N ASP A 111 10.15 -2.54 8.57
CA ASP A 111 10.32 -1.31 7.79
C ASP A 111 9.10 -0.37 7.76
N ILE A 112 8.33 -0.33 6.66
CA ILE A 112 7.12 0.50 6.48
C ILE A 112 5.79 -0.25 6.72
N GLU A 113 5.86 -1.56 6.91
CA GLU A 113 4.73 -2.42 7.20
C GLU A 113 4.42 -2.33 8.70
N PHE A 114 3.75 -1.23 9.06
CA PHE A 114 3.27 -1.01 10.41
C PHE A 114 2.21 -2.06 10.78
N SER A 115 2.31 -2.58 12.00
CA SER A 115 1.39 -3.56 12.60
C SER A 115 1.52 -5.00 12.09
N LEU A 116 2.72 -5.58 12.19
CA LEU A 116 2.86 -7.03 12.22
C LEU A 116 2.29 -7.57 13.53
N VAL A 117 1.00 -7.94 13.50
CA VAL A 117 0.35 -8.59 14.65
C VAL A 117 0.85 -10.03 14.82
N GLU A 118 1.27 -10.67 13.72
CA GLU A 118 1.53 -12.11 13.64
C GLU A 118 2.97 -12.45 13.25
N GLY A 119 3.95 -11.56 13.44
CA GLY A 119 5.35 -11.83 13.10
C GLY A 119 5.62 -12.02 11.59
N THR A 120 6.76 -12.62 11.24
CA THR A 120 7.12 -12.94 9.84
C THR A 120 7.96 -14.22 9.74
N THR A 121 8.24 -14.66 8.52
CA THR A 121 9.18 -15.76 8.23
C THR A 121 10.19 -15.37 7.17
N TYR A 122 11.39 -15.94 7.22
CA TYR A 122 12.39 -15.85 6.14
C TYR A 122 12.56 -17.24 5.55
N ASN A 123 12.03 -17.44 4.35
CA ASN A 123 11.92 -18.74 3.72
C ASN A 123 13.08 -18.95 2.75
N SER A 124 13.86 -20.01 2.97
CA SER A 124 14.82 -20.51 1.98
C SER A 124 14.46 -21.92 1.51
N TYR A 125 15.07 -22.35 0.41
CA TYR A 125 14.71 -23.61 -0.25
C TYR A 125 15.93 -24.44 -0.64
N LEU A 126 15.91 -25.73 -0.35
CA LEU A 126 16.91 -26.68 -0.82
C LEU A 126 16.30 -27.57 -1.91
N ILE A 127 16.94 -27.58 -3.07
CA ILE A 127 16.55 -28.38 -4.24
C ILE A 127 17.63 -29.44 -4.44
N PHE A 128 17.25 -30.70 -4.31
CA PHE A 128 18.13 -31.86 -4.39
C PHE A 128 18.02 -32.56 -5.75
N GLY A 129 18.59 -31.95 -6.79
CA GLY A 129 18.70 -32.62 -8.09
C GLY A 129 19.54 -33.90 -8.01
N ALA A 130 19.44 -34.75 -9.02
CA ALA A 130 20.18 -36.02 -9.05
C ALA A 130 21.70 -35.81 -8.90
N ASP A 131 22.24 -34.74 -9.50
CA ASP A 131 23.67 -34.49 -9.59
C ASP A 131 24.14 -33.32 -8.70
N LYS A 132 23.30 -32.30 -8.52
CA LYS A 132 23.64 -31.03 -7.89
C LYS A 132 22.58 -30.58 -6.90
N THR A 133 23.01 -29.84 -5.88
CA THR A 133 22.11 -29.23 -4.89
C THR A 133 22.13 -27.72 -5.02
N ALA A 134 20.96 -27.10 -5.10
CA ALA A 134 20.82 -25.65 -5.04
C ALA A 134 20.19 -25.22 -3.70
N LEU A 135 20.72 -24.15 -3.13
CA LEU A 135 20.06 -23.37 -2.09
C LEU A 135 19.49 -22.12 -2.76
N VAL A 136 18.20 -21.85 -2.58
CA VAL A 136 17.53 -20.61 -3.02
C VAL A 136 17.36 -19.71 -1.81
N ASP A 137 18.01 -18.55 -1.87
CA ASP A 137 18.11 -17.54 -0.82
C ASP A 137 18.62 -18.11 0.52
N ALA A 138 18.74 -17.27 1.54
CA ALA A 138 19.15 -17.70 2.87
C ALA A 138 18.15 -17.17 3.91
N SER A 139 18.64 -16.64 5.01
CA SER A 139 17.80 -16.11 6.08
C SER A 139 18.46 -14.89 6.70
N HIS A 140 17.72 -14.22 7.57
CA HIS A 140 18.17 -13.06 8.30
C HIS A 140 19.26 -13.43 9.31
N GLU A 141 20.25 -12.55 9.49
CA GLU A 141 21.41 -12.77 10.37
C GLU A 141 21.06 -13.23 11.82
N LYS A 142 19.94 -12.78 12.39
CA LYS A 142 19.52 -13.20 13.75
C LYS A 142 19.27 -14.71 13.86
N PHE A 143 19.01 -15.39 12.75
CA PHE A 143 18.85 -16.83 12.68
C PHE A 143 20.16 -17.59 12.47
N ARG A 144 21.33 -16.93 12.36
CA ARG A 144 22.62 -17.57 12.00
C ARG A 144 22.83 -18.93 12.66
N GLY A 145 22.67 -19.00 13.98
CA GLY A 145 22.83 -20.24 14.74
C GLY A 145 21.81 -21.32 14.35
N LEU A 146 20.52 -21.00 14.43
CA LEU A 146 19.42 -21.92 14.12
C LEU A 146 19.47 -22.38 12.66
N TYR A 147 19.54 -21.44 11.73
CA TYR A 147 19.52 -21.67 10.30
C TYR A 147 20.69 -22.55 9.86
N MET A 148 21.93 -22.21 10.25
CA MET A 148 23.10 -23.00 9.83
C MET A 148 23.09 -24.40 10.44
N ARG A 149 22.55 -24.59 11.65
CA ARG A 149 22.33 -25.94 12.21
C ARG A 149 21.33 -26.73 11.38
N THR A 150 20.15 -26.17 11.12
CA THR A 150 19.10 -26.83 10.32
C THR A 150 19.58 -27.16 8.90
N LEU A 151 20.22 -26.20 8.23
CA LEU A 151 20.80 -26.39 6.89
C LEU A 151 21.78 -27.58 6.87
N ASN A 152 22.69 -27.64 7.84
CA ASN A 152 23.66 -28.72 7.94
C ASN A 152 23.04 -30.08 8.25
N GLU A 153 22.02 -30.12 9.12
CA GLU A 153 21.25 -31.35 9.38
C GLU A 153 20.59 -31.89 8.11
N GLU A 154 19.88 -31.05 7.36
CA GLU A 154 19.16 -31.49 6.15
C GLU A 154 20.10 -31.93 5.02
N LEU A 155 21.23 -31.23 4.84
CA LEU A 155 22.28 -31.65 3.90
C LEU A 155 22.90 -32.99 4.32
N ALA A 156 23.19 -33.18 5.61
CA ALA A 156 23.79 -34.40 6.14
C ALA A 156 22.87 -35.62 5.98
N LYS A 157 21.55 -35.47 6.23
CA LYS A 157 20.56 -36.56 6.03
C LYS A 157 20.56 -37.13 4.62
N ARG A 158 20.82 -36.29 3.61
CA ARG A 158 20.86 -36.70 2.20
C ARG A 158 22.27 -36.99 1.69
N GLY A 159 23.31 -36.78 2.52
CA GLY A 159 24.71 -36.94 2.12
C GLY A 159 25.12 -35.96 1.02
N ARG A 160 24.58 -34.74 1.05
CA ARG A 160 24.74 -33.72 -0.01
C ARG A 160 25.55 -32.54 0.49
N LYS A 161 26.06 -31.75 -0.46
CA LYS A 161 26.63 -30.41 -0.25
C LYS A 161 25.90 -29.43 -1.17
N ILE A 162 26.10 -28.14 -0.94
CA ILE A 162 25.59 -27.08 -1.82
C ILE A 162 26.54 -26.91 -3.02
N ASP A 163 25.98 -26.96 -4.23
CA ASP A 163 26.70 -26.67 -5.48
C ASP A 163 26.35 -25.26 -6.00
N TYR A 164 25.11 -24.82 -5.81
CA TYR A 164 24.64 -23.49 -6.22
C TYR A 164 23.95 -22.76 -5.07
N VAL A 165 24.19 -21.46 -4.95
CA VAL A 165 23.43 -20.55 -4.10
C VAL A 165 22.73 -19.55 -5.02
N LEU A 166 21.44 -19.73 -5.26
CA LEU A 166 20.63 -18.81 -6.07
C LEU A 166 20.19 -17.66 -5.17
N VAL A 167 20.62 -16.45 -5.47
CA VAL A 167 20.22 -15.25 -4.71
C VAL A 167 19.24 -14.46 -5.56
N SER A 168 17.96 -14.62 -5.24
CA SER A 168 16.83 -13.99 -5.91
C SER A 168 16.83 -12.47 -5.66
N HIS A 169 17.27 -12.07 -4.47
CA HIS A 169 17.23 -10.70 -3.98
C HIS A 169 18.25 -10.48 -2.84
N THR A 170 18.89 -9.32 -2.80
CA THR A 170 20.00 -9.03 -1.87
C THR A 170 19.61 -8.34 -0.57
N GLU A 171 18.34 -8.05 -0.32
CA GLU A 171 17.95 -7.45 0.97
C GLU A 171 18.37 -8.35 2.15
N PRO A 172 18.90 -7.78 3.27
CA PRO A 172 19.56 -8.56 4.31
C PRO A 172 18.68 -9.59 5.04
N ASP A 173 17.37 -9.49 4.92
CA ASP A 173 16.42 -10.44 5.47
C ASP A 173 16.42 -11.80 4.73
N HIS A 174 16.77 -11.80 3.45
CA HIS A 174 16.95 -13.01 2.63
C HIS A 174 18.43 -13.36 2.43
N SER A 175 19.28 -12.34 2.28
CA SER A 175 20.68 -12.50 1.89
C SER A 175 21.65 -12.54 3.07
N GLY A 176 21.18 -12.21 4.29
CA GLY A 176 22.02 -11.95 5.46
C GLY A 176 22.95 -13.09 5.86
N LEU A 177 22.60 -14.34 5.50
CA LEU A 177 23.41 -15.54 5.76
C LEU A 177 24.08 -16.12 4.51
N VAL A 178 23.97 -15.49 3.33
CA VAL A 178 24.66 -15.95 2.11
C VAL A 178 26.16 -15.99 2.32
N LYS A 179 26.72 -15.01 3.06
CA LYS A 179 28.15 -14.98 3.40
C LYS A 179 28.56 -16.23 4.20
N ASP A 180 27.82 -16.57 5.25
CA ASP A 180 28.07 -17.75 6.08
C ASP A 180 28.00 -19.05 5.27
N VAL A 181 27.03 -19.15 4.36
CA VAL A 181 26.90 -20.30 3.45
C VAL A 181 28.09 -20.41 2.51
N VAL A 182 28.49 -19.33 1.85
CA VAL A 182 29.63 -19.33 0.92
C VAL A 182 30.95 -19.59 1.66
N GLU A 183 31.09 -19.15 2.91
CA GLU A 183 32.24 -19.46 3.75
C GLU A 183 32.34 -20.95 4.08
N GLN A 184 31.20 -21.59 4.35
CA GLN A 184 31.15 -23.03 4.61
C GLN A 184 31.30 -23.86 3.33
N PHE A 185 30.77 -23.38 2.20
CA PHE A 185 30.77 -24.07 0.91
C PHE A 185 31.49 -23.22 -0.16
N PRO A 186 32.82 -23.03 -0.07
CA PRO A 186 33.57 -22.12 -0.96
C PRO A 186 33.59 -22.57 -2.42
N GLU A 187 33.25 -23.83 -2.68
CA GLU A 187 33.15 -24.39 -4.03
C GLU A 187 31.80 -24.10 -4.71
N ALA A 188 30.78 -23.68 -3.96
CA ALA A 188 29.47 -23.37 -4.49
C ALA A 188 29.51 -22.12 -5.39
N VAL A 189 28.70 -22.12 -6.44
CA VAL A 189 28.57 -20.99 -7.36
C VAL A 189 27.36 -20.15 -6.95
N VAL A 190 27.59 -18.88 -6.63
CA VAL A 190 26.52 -17.92 -6.37
C VAL A 190 25.92 -17.48 -7.71
N VAL A 191 24.62 -17.66 -7.87
CA VAL A 191 23.89 -17.35 -9.11
C VAL A 191 22.93 -16.21 -8.83
N GLY A 192 22.97 -15.18 -9.66
CA GLY A 192 22.14 -13.99 -9.50
C GLY A 192 22.08 -13.15 -10.76
N SER A 193 21.18 -12.17 -10.78
CA SER A 193 21.21 -11.13 -11.81
C SER A 193 22.53 -10.35 -11.74
N LYS A 194 22.91 -9.66 -12.82
CA LYS A 194 24.13 -8.84 -12.82
C LYS A 194 24.12 -7.79 -11.70
N VAL A 195 22.96 -7.22 -11.41
CA VAL A 195 22.76 -6.22 -10.35
C VAL A 195 22.90 -6.87 -8.97
N CYS A 196 22.25 -8.02 -8.75
CA CYS A 196 22.36 -8.82 -7.53
C CYS A 196 23.83 -9.14 -7.20
N LEU A 197 24.59 -9.65 -8.17
CA LEU A 197 26.00 -9.98 -7.95
C LEU A 197 26.89 -8.77 -7.64
N ALA A 198 26.56 -7.60 -8.22
CA ALA A 198 27.25 -6.36 -7.90
C ALA A 198 26.96 -5.93 -6.45
N PHE A 199 25.70 -6.00 -6.02
CA PHE A 199 25.29 -5.71 -4.65
C PHE A 199 25.92 -6.69 -3.65
N LEU A 200 25.85 -8.00 -3.89
CA LEU A 200 26.49 -9.01 -3.04
C LEU A 200 28.01 -8.85 -2.95
N SER A 201 28.68 -8.46 -4.03
CA SER A 201 30.13 -8.22 -4.01
C SER A 201 30.48 -7.08 -3.04
N ASN A 202 29.64 -6.04 -3.00
CA ASN A 202 29.79 -4.94 -2.04
C ASN A 202 29.47 -5.39 -0.62
N LEU A 203 28.43 -6.22 -0.40
CA LEU A 203 28.06 -6.69 0.94
C LEU A 203 29.09 -7.68 1.53
N MET A 204 29.59 -8.62 0.71
CA MET A 204 30.47 -9.68 1.17
C MET A 204 31.92 -9.23 1.37
N HIS A 205 32.35 -8.18 0.64
CA HIS A 205 33.73 -7.66 0.65
C HIS A 205 34.82 -8.73 0.45
N ARG A 206 34.50 -9.80 -0.29
CA ARG A 206 35.44 -10.90 -0.58
C ARG A 206 35.13 -11.55 -1.92
N PRO A 207 36.11 -12.19 -2.58
CA PRO A 207 35.86 -12.99 -3.77
C PRO A 207 35.04 -14.24 -3.44
N PHE A 208 34.13 -14.60 -4.34
CA PHE A 208 33.38 -15.86 -4.35
C PHE A 208 33.14 -16.30 -5.80
N LYS A 209 32.87 -17.60 -6.02
CA LYS A 209 32.50 -18.08 -7.35
C LYS A 209 31.10 -17.58 -7.67
N GLN A 210 30.92 -16.98 -8.84
CA GLN A 210 29.64 -16.40 -9.23
C GLN A 210 29.33 -16.61 -10.70
N GLN A 211 28.04 -16.68 -11.02
CA GLN A 211 27.49 -16.80 -12.36
C GLN A 211 26.33 -15.82 -12.53
N ALA A 212 26.51 -14.83 -13.41
CA ALA A 212 25.44 -13.92 -13.77
C ALA A 212 24.45 -14.62 -14.72
N VAL A 213 23.15 -14.50 -14.46
CA VAL A 213 22.08 -15.03 -15.31
C VAL A 213 21.19 -13.93 -15.87
N LYS A 214 20.55 -14.22 -17.00
CA LYS A 214 19.56 -13.38 -17.69
C LYS A 214 18.24 -14.14 -17.84
N GLY A 215 17.21 -13.44 -18.28
CA GLY A 215 15.90 -14.05 -18.52
C GLY A 215 15.97 -15.18 -19.55
N GLY A 216 15.48 -16.37 -19.17
CA GLY A 216 15.48 -17.59 -19.98
C GLY A 216 16.75 -18.43 -19.87
N ASP A 217 17.80 -17.97 -19.16
CA ASP A 217 18.95 -18.81 -18.83
C ASP A 217 18.50 -19.95 -17.90
N LYS A 218 19.22 -21.08 -17.97
CA LYS A 218 18.87 -22.31 -17.26
C LYS A 218 20.05 -22.95 -16.54
N ILE A 219 19.81 -23.57 -15.40
CA ILE A 219 20.76 -24.44 -14.68
C ILE A 219 20.11 -25.79 -14.43
N ASP A 220 20.74 -26.86 -14.91
CA ASP A 220 20.31 -28.24 -14.65
C ASP A 220 20.98 -28.78 -13.38
N LEU A 221 20.18 -29.25 -12.44
CA LEU A 221 20.64 -29.90 -11.21
C LEU A 221 20.64 -31.44 -11.31
N GLY A 222 20.16 -31.99 -12.42
CA GLY A 222 19.93 -33.41 -12.64
C GLY A 222 18.58 -33.88 -12.08
N GLY A 223 18.07 -35.00 -12.58
CA GLY A 223 16.79 -35.58 -12.10
C GLY A 223 15.55 -34.84 -12.60
N GLY A 224 15.68 -34.01 -13.63
CA GLY A 224 14.58 -33.21 -14.20
C GLY A 224 14.47 -31.79 -13.64
N HIS A 225 15.29 -31.44 -12.64
CA HIS A 225 15.33 -30.09 -12.06
C HIS A 225 16.14 -29.14 -12.93
N GLU A 226 15.51 -28.60 -13.97
CA GLU A 226 16.04 -27.53 -14.80
C GLU A 226 15.46 -26.20 -14.32
N LEU A 227 16.30 -25.36 -13.71
CA LEU A 227 15.90 -24.07 -13.15
C LEU A 227 16.02 -22.97 -14.20
N GLU A 228 14.90 -22.37 -14.60
CA GLU A 228 14.83 -21.24 -15.53
C GLU A 228 14.70 -19.91 -14.80
N PHE A 229 15.51 -18.91 -15.16
CA PHE A 229 15.52 -17.60 -14.49
C PHE A 229 14.63 -16.58 -15.20
N VAL A 230 13.84 -15.82 -14.43
CA VAL A 230 12.97 -14.76 -14.94
C VAL A 230 13.34 -13.45 -14.25
N MET A 231 13.85 -12.47 -15.00
CA MET A 231 14.20 -11.16 -14.44
C MET A 231 12.93 -10.39 -14.05
N ALA A 232 12.87 -9.94 -12.80
CA ALA A 232 11.73 -9.27 -12.20
C ALA A 232 12.15 -7.98 -11.44
N PRO A 233 12.92 -7.08 -12.07
CA PRO A 233 13.50 -5.93 -11.39
C PRO A 233 12.42 -5.00 -10.81
N ASN A 234 12.78 -4.32 -9.72
CA ASN A 234 11.94 -3.41 -8.94
C ASN A 234 10.74 -4.11 -8.28
N LEU A 235 10.87 -5.39 -7.90
CA LEU A 235 9.88 -6.15 -7.12
C LEU A 235 10.47 -6.70 -5.81
N HIS A 236 10.92 -5.85 -4.88
CA HIS A 236 10.80 -4.37 -4.88
C HIS A 236 12.12 -3.65 -5.20
N TRP A 237 13.27 -4.35 -5.17
CA TRP A 237 14.58 -3.78 -5.54
C TRP A 237 14.99 -4.08 -6.99
N PRO A 238 15.97 -3.34 -7.54
CA PRO A 238 16.41 -3.48 -8.94
C PRO A 238 17.02 -4.84 -9.29
N ASP A 239 17.46 -5.61 -8.30
CA ASP A 239 18.21 -6.84 -8.45
C ASP A 239 17.33 -8.10 -8.56
N THR A 240 16.05 -7.99 -8.20
CA THR A 240 15.11 -9.11 -8.07
C THR A 240 15.01 -9.98 -9.33
N MET A 241 15.06 -11.29 -9.12
CA MET A 241 14.74 -12.31 -10.12
C MET A 241 13.88 -13.44 -9.52
N PHE A 242 13.12 -14.11 -10.36
CA PHE A 242 12.45 -15.36 -10.02
C PHE A 242 13.22 -16.55 -10.62
N SER A 243 13.01 -17.73 -10.05
CA SER A 243 13.51 -18.99 -10.60
C SER A 243 12.34 -19.98 -10.72
N TYR A 244 12.23 -20.69 -11.83
CA TYR A 244 11.19 -21.69 -12.08
C TYR A 244 11.82 -23.06 -12.27
N ASP A 245 11.40 -24.05 -11.48
CA ASP A 245 11.83 -25.44 -11.62
C ASP A 245 10.89 -26.21 -12.55
N HIS A 246 11.38 -26.58 -13.75
CA HIS A 246 10.62 -27.37 -14.72
C HIS A 246 10.26 -28.77 -14.22
N GLY A 247 11.03 -29.34 -13.29
CA GLY A 247 10.80 -30.69 -12.77
C GLY A 247 9.62 -30.78 -11.82
N THR A 248 9.41 -29.73 -11.02
CA THR A 248 8.40 -29.70 -9.95
C THR A 248 7.27 -28.71 -10.18
N GLY A 249 7.43 -27.75 -11.10
CA GLY A 249 6.47 -26.67 -11.31
C GLY A 249 6.43 -25.66 -10.14
N VAL A 250 7.51 -25.53 -9.39
CA VAL A 250 7.67 -24.54 -8.31
C VAL A 250 8.28 -23.25 -8.87
N MET A 251 7.68 -22.11 -8.52
CA MET A 251 8.20 -20.78 -8.81
C MET A 251 8.74 -20.15 -7.53
N TYR A 252 10.04 -19.85 -7.49
CA TYR A 252 10.70 -19.14 -6.38
C TYR A 252 10.68 -17.65 -6.65
N THR A 253 10.04 -16.87 -5.79
CA THR A 253 9.70 -15.47 -6.06
C THR A 253 10.24 -14.46 -5.05
N CYS A 254 10.90 -14.95 -3.99
CA CYS A 254 11.35 -14.10 -2.88
C CYS A 254 10.18 -13.20 -2.41
N ASP A 255 10.34 -11.88 -2.36
CA ASP A 255 9.28 -10.98 -1.86
C ASP A 255 7.97 -11.06 -2.64
N ALA A 256 8.01 -11.25 -3.97
CA ALA A 256 6.77 -11.26 -4.74
C ALA A 256 5.83 -12.39 -4.29
N PHE A 257 4.56 -12.04 -4.06
CA PHE A 257 3.55 -12.94 -3.50
C PHE A 257 3.83 -13.42 -2.05
N GLY A 258 4.68 -12.70 -1.31
CA GLY A 258 4.89 -12.85 0.12
C GLY A 258 3.79 -12.23 0.98
N MET A 259 3.90 -12.46 2.29
CA MET A 259 3.18 -11.74 3.33
C MET A 259 3.91 -11.87 4.67
N HIS A 260 3.85 -10.87 5.53
CA HIS A 260 4.33 -11.02 6.90
C HIS A 260 3.25 -11.67 7.78
N TYR A 261 3.40 -12.99 7.93
CA TYR A 261 2.54 -13.85 8.73
C TYR A 261 3.32 -15.07 9.21
N CYS A 262 3.62 -15.15 10.51
CA CYS A 262 4.34 -16.27 11.10
C CYS A 262 3.37 -17.36 11.56
N SER A 263 3.50 -18.53 10.94
CA SER A 263 2.62 -19.68 11.22
C SER A 263 3.37 -21.00 11.13
N GLU A 264 2.92 -21.99 11.91
CA GLU A 264 3.37 -23.37 11.78
C GLU A 264 2.82 -24.02 10.49
N ASP A 265 1.70 -23.53 9.94
CA ASP A 265 1.25 -23.93 8.61
C ASP A 265 2.20 -23.35 7.55
N PRO A 266 2.94 -24.19 6.79
CA PRO A 266 3.82 -23.71 5.73
C PRO A 266 3.07 -23.29 4.48
N TYR A 267 1.76 -23.51 4.37
CA TYR A 267 0.98 -23.22 3.17
C TYR A 267 -0.22 -22.31 3.43
N ASP A 268 -0.79 -21.82 2.34
CA ASP A 268 -2.00 -21.01 2.29
C ASP A 268 -3.30 -21.82 2.52
N SER A 269 -3.32 -22.75 3.48
CA SER A 269 -4.44 -23.68 3.69
C SER A 269 -5.74 -22.97 4.09
N GLN A 270 -5.65 -21.82 4.74
CA GLN A 270 -6.80 -21.00 5.15
C GLN A 270 -6.63 -19.57 4.66
N LEU A 271 -7.47 -19.16 3.71
CA LEU A 271 -7.27 -17.89 3.03
C LEU A 271 -7.69 -16.67 3.86
N ALA A 272 -8.79 -16.77 4.61
CA ALA A 272 -9.36 -15.67 5.37
C ALA A 272 -8.39 -14.98 6.35
N PRO A 273 -7.59 -15.69 7.17
CA PRO A 273 -6.63 -15.04 8.06
C PRO A 273 -5.43 -14.43 7.33
N LEU A 274 -5.06 -14.96 6.15
CA LEU A 274 -3.91 -14.48 5.36
C LEU A 274 -4.24 -13.21 4.57
N GLU A 275 -5.52 -13.03 4.25
CA GLU A 275 -6.03 -12.01 3.36
C GLU A 275 -5.58 -10.58 3.69
N PRO A 276 -5.70 -10.10 4.95
CA PRO A 276 -5.28 -8.76 5.32
C PRO A 276 -3.76 -8.57 5.18
N HIS A 277 -2.97 -9.57 5.60
CA HIS A 277 -1.51 -9.52 5.54
C HIS A 277 -1.00 -9.53 4.10
N TYR A 278 -1.59 -10.36 3.25
CA TYR A 278 -1.23 -10.43 1.83
C TYR A 278 -1.54 -9.14 1.08
N ARG A 279 -2.68 -8.51 1.38
CA ARG A 279 -3.04 -7.22 0.79
C ARG A 279 -2.11 -6.11 1.27
N PHE A 280 -1.86 -6.04 2.57
CA PHE A 280 -1.02 -5.00 3.16
C PHE A 280 0.42 -5.07 2.64
N TYR A 281 1.00 -6.27 2.60
CA TYR A 281 2.32 -6.52 2.02
C TYR A 281 2.40 -6.05 0.55
N TYR A 282 1.37 -6.35 -0.25
CA TYR A 282 1.28 -5.83 -1.63
C TYR A 282 1.21 -4.30 -1.69
N ASP A 283 0.35 -3.67 -0.88
CA ASP A 283 0.16 -2.22 -0.87
C ASP A 283 1.43 -1.45 -0.48
N CYS A 284 2.28 -2.05 0.36
CA CYS A 284 3.54 -1.48 0.80
C CYS A 284 4.68 -1.74 -0.20
N LEU A 285 4.93 -2.98 -0.60
CA LEU A 285 6.14 -3.33 -1.35
C LEU A 285 5.95 -3.40 -2.87
N MET A 286 4.76 -3.79 -3.34
CA MET A 286 4.54 -4.15 -4.75
C MET A 286 3.76 -3.08 -5.50
N LEU A 287 2.76 -2.47 -4.86
CA LEU A 287 1.93 -1.42 -5.45
C LEU A 287 2.75 -0.23 -5.97
N PRO A 288 3.84 0.22 -5.29
CA PRO A 288 4.67 1.30 -5.83
C PRO A 288 5.31 1.01 -7.19
N ASN A 289 5.46 -0.27 -7.54
CA ASN A 289 6.01 -0.73 -8.82
C ASN A 289 5.02 -1.62 -9.58
N ALA A 290 3.71 -1.30 -9.52
CA ALA A 290 2.65 -2.07 -10.17
C ALA A 290 2.90 -2.35 -11.68
N LYS A 291 3.58 -1.44 -12.40
CA LYS A 291 4.00 -1.69 -13.79
C LYS A 291 5.00 -2.86 -13.89
N SER A 292 5.97 -2.94 -12.98
CA SER A 292 6.90 -4.05 -12.89
C SER A 292 6.17 -5.35 -12.55
N VAL A 293 5.16 -5.31 -11.67
CA VAL A 293 4.31 -6.48 -11.35
C VAL A 293 3.62 -6.99 -12.61
N THR A 294 2.92 -6.11 -13.35
CA THR A 294 2.24 -6.52 -14.60
C THR A 294 3.22 -7.07 -15.65
N THR A 295 4.45 -6.55 -15.69
CA THR A 295 5.50 -7.03 -16.59
C THR A 295 6.02 -8.41 -16.18
N ALA A 296 6.26 -8.65 -14.89
CA ALA A 296 6.66 -9.94 -14.36
C ALA A 296 5.58 -11.00 -14.58
N LEU A 297 4.32 -10.68 -14.28
CA LEU A 297 3.16 -11.56 -14.54
C LEU A 297 3.08 -11.97 -16.02
N ARG A 298 3.31 -11.03 -16.94
CA ARG A 298 3.33 -11.33 -18.38
C ARG A 298 4.49 -12.25 -18.79
N LYS A 299 5.64 -12.16 -18.11
CA LYS A 299 6.80 -13.03 -18.38
C LYS A 299 6.58 -14.46 -17.90
N VAL A 300 5.88 -14.65 -16.78
CA VAL A 300 5.65 -15.98 -16.20
C VAL A 300 4.35 -16.65 -16.64
N LYS A 301 3.47 -15.95 -17.38
CA LYS A 301 2.12 -16.42 -17.74
C LYS A 301 2.07 -17.79 -18.45
N ASP A 302 3.12 -18.14 -19.20
CA ASP A 302 3.18 -19.36 -20.00
C ASP A 302 3.94 -20.49 -19.27
N LEU A 303 4.48 -20.22 -18.07
CA LEU A 303 5.12 -21.21 -17.21
C LEU A 303 4.05 -21.91 -16.36
N PRO A 304 3.95 -23.25 -16.39
CA PRO A 304 2.88 -23.99 -15.72
C PRO A 304 3.19 -24.23 -14.23
N TYR A 305 3.45 -23.16 -13.48
CA TYR A 305 3.69 -23.26 -12.03
C TYR A 305 2.40 -23.56 -11.27
N SER A 306 2.51 -24.37 -10.23
CA SER A 306 1.40 -24.76 -9.34
C SER A 306 1.67 -24.44 -7.87
N ILE A 307 2.91 -24.07 -7.55
CA ILE A 307 3.35 -23.66 -6.22
C ILE A 307 4.19 -22.39 -6.39
N ILE A 308 3.95 -21.40 -5.53
CA ILE A 308 4.83 -20.23 -5.38
C ILE A 308 5.54 -20.33 -4.02
N ALA A 309 6.86 -20.41 -4.10
CA ALA A 309 7.81 -20.43 -3.00
C ALA A 309 8.33 -19.00 -2.77
N ASN A 310 7.61 -18.24 -1.95
CA ASN A 310 7.93 -16.84 -1.59
C ASN A 310 8.97 -16.75 -0.46
N GLY A 311 9.49 -15.55 -0.19
CA GLY A 311 10.46 -15.28 0.88
C GLY A 311 9.82 -15.08 2.26
N HIS A 312 8.54 -14.66 2.29
CA HIS A 312 7.84 -14.30 3.54
C HIS A 312 6.46 -14.96 3.64
N GLY A 313 6.15 -15.48 4.82
CA GLY A 313 4.85 -16.05 5.16
C GLY A 313 4.67 -17.49 4.68
N PRO A 314 3.42 -17.99 4.64
CA PRO A 314 3.11 -19.28 4.03
C PRO A 314 3.35 -19.28 2.52
N LEU A 315 3.79 -20.42 1.99
CA LEU A 315 3.93 -20.67 0.55
C LEU A 315 2.55 -20.78 -0.09
N LEU A 316 2.42 -20.41 -1.36
CA LEU A 316 1.14 -20.52 -2.06
C LEU A 316 1.08 -21.85 -2.82
N ARG A 317 0.10 -22.68 -2.48
CA ARG A 317 -0.17 -23.98 -3.11
C ARG A 317 -1.65 -24.16 -3.43
N PHE A 318 -2.53 -23.78 -2.50
CA PHE A 318 -3.96 -24.05 -2.61
C PHE A 318 -4.73 -22.92 -3.32
N ASN A 319 -4.25 -21.69 -3.24
CA ASN A 319 -4.94 -20.50 -3.76
C ASN A 319 -4.10 -19.71 -4.79
N VAL A 320 -3.10 -20.34 -5.42
CA VAL A 320 -2.22 -19.68 -6.41
C VAL A 320 -2.99 -18.86 -7.46
N PRO A 321 -4.05 -19.38 -8.14
CA PRO A 321 -4.77 -18.59 -9.13
C PRO A 321 -5.45 -17.34 -8.57
N GLU A 322 -6.02 -17.45 -7.36
CA GLU A 322 -6.71 -16.32 -6.73
C GLU A 322 -5.73 -15.27 -6.22
N MET A 323 -4.63 -15.70 -5.57
CA MET A 323 -3.58 -14.81 -5.06
C MET A 323 -2.86 -14.06 -6.18
N VAL A 324 -2.45 -14.76 -7.25
CA VAL A 324 -1.87 -14.13 -8.44
C VAL A 324 -2.88 -13.20 -9.12
N GLY A 325 -4.15 -13.64 -9.22
CA GLY A 325 -5.23 -12.83 -9.79
C GLY A 325 -5.48 -11.52 -9.04
N ARG A 326 -5.25 -11.50 -7.72
CA ARG A 326 -5.32 -10.26 -6.91
C ARG A 326 -4.22 -9.28 -7.27
N TYR A 327 -2.96 -9.73 -7.30
CA TYR A 327 -1.83 -8.90 -7.74
C TYR A 327 -2.10 -8.31 -9.13
N GLU A 328 -2.66 -9.09 -10.06
CA GLU A 328 -3.02 -8.60 -11.38
C GLU A 328 -4.12 -7.52 -11.33
N ARG A 329 -5.21 -7.75 -10.59
CA ARG A 329 -6.33 -6.81 -10.45
C ARG A 329 -5.89 -5.49 -9.80
N TRP A 330 -5.17 -5.57 -8.69
CA TRP A 330 -4.68 -4.41 -7.94
C TRP A 330 -3.70 -3.60 -8.79
N SER A 331 -2.76 -4.26 -9.48
CA SER A 331 -1.79 -3.58 -10.34
C SER A 331 -2.46 -2.91 -11.54
N LYS A 332 -3.43 -3.58 -12.17
CA LYS A 332 -4.20 -2.99 -13.28
C LYS A 332 -5.01 -1.76 -12.86
N ALA A 333 -5.51 -1.72 -11.63
CA ALA A 333 -6.31 -0.60 -11.14
C ALA A 333 -5.47 0.70 -11.05
N ILE A 334 -4.25 0.63 -10.53
CA ILE A 334 -3.40 1.82 -10.37
C ILE A 334 -2.66 2.21 -11.65
N THR A 335 -2.32 1.25 -12.52
CA THR A 335 -1.62 1.53 -13.80
C THR A 335 -2.46 2.31 -14.81
N GLN A 336 -3.74 2.50 -14.53
CA GLN A 336 -4.68 3.34 -15.28
C GLN A 336 -4.87 4.74 -14.67
N ALA A 337 -4.12 5.08 -13.61
CA ALA A 337 -4.20 6.39 -12.99
C ALA A 337 -3.84 7.50 -13.98
N ALA A 338 -4.48 8.67 -13.81
CA ALA A 338 -4.27 9.82 -14.68
C ALA A 338 -2.90 10.47 -14.50
N HIS A 339 -2.29 10.27 -13.32
CA HIS A 339 -1.02 10.85 -12.94
C HIS A 339 -0.07 9.78 -12.43
N SER A 340 1.23 10.04 -12.60
CA SER A 340 2.28 9.22 -12.03
C SER A 340 3.42 10.06 -11.45
N VAL A 341 4.09 9.50 -10.44
CA VAL A 341 5.24 10.10 -9.75
C VAL A 341 6.41 9.12 -9.80
N ALA A 342 7.58 9.62 -10.19
CA ALA A 342 8.82 8.87 -10.03
C ALA A 342 9.43 9.13 -8.65
N VAL A 343 9.81 8.07 -7.95
CA VAL A 343 10.47 8.15 -6.64
C VAL A 343 11.91 7.65 -6.80
N LEU A 344 12.86 8.58 -6.75
CA LEU A 344 14.29 8.31 -6.84
C LEU A 344 14.86 8.16 -5.43
N TYR A 345 15.45 7.00 -5.13
CA TYR A 345 16.03 6.67 -3.82
C TYR A 345 17.45 6.14 -3.98
N ALA A 346 18.15 5.86 -2.87
CA ALA A 346 19.45 5.20 -2.89
C ALA A 346 19.39 3.92 -2.08
N SER A 347 19.51 2.76 -2.74
CA SER A 347 19.45 1.47 -2.03
C SER A 347 20.63 1.28 -1.09
N ASP A 348 20.40 0.65 0.07
CA ASP A 348 21.45 0.35 1.08
C ASP A 348 22.15 1.63 1.58
N TYR A 349 21.39 2.73 1.71
CA TYR A 349 21.90 4.00 2.18
C TYR A 349 21.00 4.67 3.22
N GLY A 350 21.46 4.66 4.48
CA GLY A 350 20.73 5.26 5.60
C GLY A 350 19.32 4.67 5.73
N PHE A 351 18.31 5.52 5.69
CA PHE A 351 16.89 5.18 5.69
C PHE A 351 16.22 5.50 4.34
N SER A 352 17.00 5.67 3.27
CA SER A 352 16.49 6.08 1.95
C SER A 352 15.41 5.12 1.44
N ASP A 353 15.66 3.81 1.50
CA ASP A 353 14.72 2.76 1.10
C ASP A 353 13.38 2.93 1.81
N ARG A 354 13.39 2.87 3.14
CA ARG A 354 12.18 2.92 3.99
C ARG A 354 11.40 4.22 3.81
N LEU A 355 12.06 5.36 3.92
CA LEU A 355 11.42 6.67 3.80
C LEU A 355 10.83 6.88 2.40
N SER A 356 11.53 6.43 1.35
CA SER A 356 11.02 6.52 -0.02
C SER A 356 9.79 5.64 -0.26
N GLN A 357 9.78 4.43 0.31
CA GLN A 357 8.63 3.52 0.26
C GLN A 357 7.44 4.09 1.03
N THR A 358 7.64 4.68 2.22
CA THR A 358 6.58 5.34 2.99
C THR A 358 5.95 6.49 2.20
N LEU A 359 6.78 7.31 1.56
CA LEU A 359 6.31 8.40 0.72
C LEU A 359 5.57 7.86 -0.51
N ALA A 360 6.10 6.83 -1.17
CA ALA A 360 5.45 6.16 -2.29
C ALA A 360 4.08 5.58 -1.92
N HIS A 361 3.96 4.98 -0.74
CA HIS A 361 2.70 4.49 -0.19
C HIS A 361 1.68 5.63 -0.02
N GLY A 362 2.10 6.77 0.52
CA GLY A 362 1.27 7.98 0.59
C GLY A 362 0.75 8.44 -0.77
N ILE A 363 1.58 8.33 -1.82
CA ILE A 363 1.17 8.68 -3.20
C ILE A 363 0.14 7.67 -3.74
N THR A 364 0.41 6.37 -3.63
CA THR A 364 -0.43 5.32 -4.22
C THR A 364 -1.77 5.19 -3.53
N LYS A 365 -1.84 5.34 -2.20
CA LYS A 365 -3.12 5.31 -1.46
C LYS A 365 -4.05 6.47 -1.82
N ALA A 366 -3.48 7.59 -2.28
CA ALA A 366 -4.22 8.73 -2.82
C ALA A 366 -4.59 8.58 -4.31
N GLY A 367 -4.34 7.40 -4.91
CA GLY A 367 -4.80 7.04 -6.26
C GLY A 367 -3.91 7.55 -7.39
N VAL A 368 -2.67 7.91 -7.11
CA VAL A 368 -1.66 8.31 -8.10
C VAL A 368 -0.65 7.18 -8.27
N GLN A 369 -0.28 6.86 -9.51
CA GLN A 369 0.68 5.78 -9.76
C GLN A 369 2.09 6.22 -9.34
N THR A 370 2.92 5.26 -8.92
CA THR A 370 4.35 5.50 -8.72
C THR A 370 5.21 4.59 -9.59
N GLU A 371 6.48 4.96 -9.73
CA GLU A 371 7.58 4.16 -10.25
C GLU A 371 8.82 4.48 -9.40
N MET A 372 9.42 3.47 -8.76
CA MET A 372 10.60 3.66 -7.92
C MET A 372 11.89 3.33 -8.69
N PHE A 373 12.94 4.13 -8.48
CA PHE A 373 14.23 4.00 -9.15
C PHE A 373 15.37 4.21 -8.16
N ASP A 374 16.31 3.27 -8.15
CA ASP A 374 17.55 3.42 -7.40
C ASP A 374 18.55 4.30 -8.19
N LEU A 375 18.88 5.46 -7.63
CA LEU A 375 19.84 6.42 -8.16
C LEU A 375 21.25 5.83 -8.31
N LEU A 376 21.58 4.78 -7.57
CA LEU A 376 22.90 4.17 -7.58
C LEU A 376 23.09 3.22 -8.76
N SER A 377 22.00 2.74 -9.38
CA SER A 377 22.04 1.73 -10.44
C SER A 377 21.27 2.09 -11.72
N VAL A 378 20.36 3.07 -11.67
CA VAL A 378 19.57 3.49 -12.85
C VAL A 378 20.44 4.07 -13.95
N ASP A 379 20.14 3.70 -15.20
CA ASP A 379 20.80 4.27 -16.38
C ASP A 379 20.34 5.72 -16.62
N PRO A 380 21.25 6.66 -16.97
CA PRO A 380 20.87 8.05 -17.24
C PRO A 380 19.80 8.21 -18.33
N GLN A 381 19.77 7.34 -19.35
CA GLN A 381 18.74 7.38 -20.37
C GLN A 381 17.36 7.00 -19.79
N GLU A 382 17.32 6.04 -18.86
CA GLU A 382 16.09 5.68 -18.14
C GLU A 382 15.61 6.84 -17.27
N VAL A 383 16.51 7.62 -16.65
CA VAL A 383 16.14 8.85 -15.92
C VAL A 383 15.44 9.85 -16.84
N VAL A 384 15.94 10.06 -18.06
CA VAL A 384 15.31 10.95 -19.05
C VAL A 384 13.94 10.41 -19.50
N GLU A 385 13.85 9.11 -19.76
CA GLU A 385 12.59 8.49 -20.17
C GLU A 385 11.53 8.54 -19.06
N MET A 386 11.92 8.29 -17.82
CA MET A 386 11.10 8.42 -16.62
C MET A 386 10.50 9.83 -16.51
N LEU A 387 11.29 10.88 -16.72
CA LEU A 387 10.82 12.27 -16.66
C LEU A 387 9.86 12.61 -17.81
N SER A 388 9.96 11.87 -18.92
CA SER A 388 9.05 12.06 -20.04
C SER A 388 7.61 11.67 -19.69
N ARG A 389 7.43 10.67 -18.82
CA ARG A 389 6.16 9.99 -18.52
C ARG A 389 5.58 10.24 -17.12
N ASN A 390 6.32 10.88 -16.20
CA ASN A 390 5.86 11.19 -14.85
C ASN A 390 5.54 12.68 -14.66
N ASP A 391 4.47 12.98 -13.91
CA ASP A 391 4.02 14.34 -13.60
C ASP A 391 4.67 14.90 -12.32
N GLY A 392 5.11 14.02 -11.42
CA GLY A 392 5.86 14.38 -10.23
C GLY A 392 7.18 13.62 -10.11
N VAL A 393 8.08 14.17 -9.31
CA VAL A 393 9.37 13.58 -8.98
C VAL A 393 9.61 13.73 -7.48
N VAL A 394 10.02 12.66 -6.84
CA VAL A 394 10.55 12.65 -5.48
C VAL A 394 12.01 12.27 -5.60
N ILE A 395 12.89 12.98 -4.90
CA ILE A 395 14.29 12.59 -4.77
C ILE A 395 14.69 12.53 -3.29
N MET A 396 15.09 11.34 -2.88
CA MET A 396 15.82 11.14 -1.64
C MET A 396 17.29 11.50 -1.85
N ALA A 397 17.88 12.22 -0.91
CA ALA A 397 19.27 12.62 -0.98
C ALA A 397 20.19 11.38 -0.95
N PRO A 398 20.94 11.09 -2.03
CA PRO A 398 21.88 9.97 -2.04
C PRO A 398 23.18 10.35 -1.30
N PRO A 399 24.14 9.42 -1.14
CA PRO A 399 25.46 9.78 -0.64
C PRO A 399 26.17 10.76 -1.59
N SER A 400 26.61 11.91 -1.05
CA SER A 400 27.23 13.04 -1.79
C SER A 400 28.53 12.68 -2.54
N ASP A 401 29.20 11.60 -2.14
CA ASP A 401 30.44 11.13 -2.77
C ASP A 401 30.23 10.05 -3.84
N ASN A 402 29.00 9.59 -4.06
CA ASN A 402 28.70 8.57 -5.06
C ASN A 402 28.68 9.17 -6.49
N ALA A 403 29.54 8.63 -7.37
CA ALA A 403 29.72 9.15 -8.73
C ALA A 403 28.52 8.91 -9.64
N GLU A 404 27.90 7.73 -9.58
CA GLU A 404 26.70 7.41 -10.38
C GLU A 404 25.50 8.24 -9.91
N ALA A 405 25.31 8.38 -8.60
CA ALA A 405 24.25 9.23 -8.05
C ALA A 405 24.37 10.68 -8.55
N ARG A 406 25.56 11.29 -8.49
CA ARG A 406 25.79 12.66 -8.98
C ARG A 406 25.52 12.81 -10.47
N LYS A 407 25.89 11.81 -11.26
CA LYS A 407 25.63 11.79 -12.71
C LYS A 407 24.13 11.69 -13.01
N ASN A 408 23.41 10.87 -12.26
CA ASN A 408 21.96 10.73 -12.38
C ASN A 408 21.22 11.98 -11.89
N ILE A 409 21.68 12.64 -10.82
CA ILE A 409 21.17 13.96 -10.39
C ILE A 409 21.40 15.01 -11.47
N ALA A 410 22.60 15.10 -12.05
CA ALA A 410 22.89 16.06 -13.12
C ALA A 410 21.98 15.83 -14.34
N THR A 411 21.76 14.57 -14.71
CA THR A 411 20.84 14.19 -15.79
C THR A 411 19.41 14.60 -15.47
N LEU A 412 18.94 14.30 -14.25
CA LEU A 412 17.63 14.70 -13.73
C LEU A 412 17.42 16.21 -13.83
N LEU A 413 18.35 17.00 -13.29
CA LEU A 413 18.27 18.46 -13.29
C LEU A 413 18.30 19.05 -14.71
N SER A 414 18.99 18.40 -15.65
CA SER A 414 19.03 18.85 -17.05
C SER A 414 17.75 18.55 -17.84
N ALA A 415 17.01 17.52 -17.44
CA ALA A 415 15.86 17.00 -18.18
C ALA A 415 14.50 17.28 -17.51
N ILE A 416 14.48 17.78 -16.28
CA ILE A 416 13.27 18.12 -15.53
C ILE A 416 12.44 19.17 -16.28
N LYS A 417 11.12 19.01 -16.28
CA LYS A 417 10.18 19.91 -16.97
C LYS A 417 9.60 20.94 -15.99
N PRO A 418 9.44 22.22 -16.38
CA PRO A 418 8.98 23.30 -15.49
C PRO A 418 7.64 23.10 -14.74
N LYS A 419 6.79 22.17 -15.20
CA LYS A 419 5.47 21.91 -14.60
C LYS A 419 5.46 20.72 -13.63
N GLN A 420 6.53 19.94 -13.59
CA GLN A 420 6.60 18.77 -12.72
C GLN A 420 6.62 19.20 -11.26
N LYS A 421 5.94 18.43 -10.40
CA LYS A 421 5.93 18.67 -8.95
C LYS A 421 7.09 17.91 -8.31
N VAL A 422 7.97 18.61 -7.61
CA VAL A 422 9.17 18.03 -7.02
C VAL A 422 9.05 17.98 -5.50
N VAL A 423 9.45 16.88 -4.89
CA VAL A 423 9.72 16.77 -3.45
C VAL A 423 11.17 16.37 -3.28
N VAL A 424 11.89 17.06 -2.40
CA VAL A 424 13.26 16.70 -1.99
C VAL A 424 13.23 16.23 -0.55
N ALA A 425 13.99 15.19 -0.22
CA ALA A 425 13.94 14.58 1.10
C ALA A 425 15.31 14.04 1.55
N GLU A 426 15.60 14.11 2.84
CA GLU A 426 16.80 13.49 3.44
C GLU A 426 16.63 11.98 3.59
N SER A 427 17.75 11.26 3.42
CA SER A 427 17.81 9.81 3.64
C SER A 427 18.32 9.46 5.04
N TYR A 428 18.86 10.44 5.78
CA TYR A 428 19.50 10.21 7.08
C TYR A 428 20.65 9.18 6.99
N GLY A 429 21.47 9.27 5.95
CA GLY A 429 22.66 8.41 5.76
C GLY A 429 23.97 9.02 6.28
N GLY A 430 23.92 10.24 6.81
CA GLY A 430 25.05 10.96 7.43
C GLY A 430 26.03 11.60 6.45
N ARG A 431 25.99 11.25 5.17
CA ARG A 431 26.79 11.85 4.07
C ARG A 431 25.91 12.32 2.91
N ASP A 432 24.67 12.67 3.24
CA ASP A 432 23.63 12.98 2.26
C ASP A 432 24.06 14.16 1.38
N GLU A 433 23.70 14.10 0.10
CA GLU A 433 23.73 15.28 -0.75
C GLU A 433 22.91 16.39 -0.07
N PRO A 434 23.48 17.59 0.18
CA PRO A 434 22.77 18.62 0.92
C PRO A 434 21.46 19.01 0.24
N LEU A 435 20.34 19.01 0.97
CA LEU A 435 19.05 19.39 0.40
C LEU A 435 19.04 20.82 -0.15
N ASP A 436 19.79 21.73 0.47
CA ASP A 436 19.95 23.09 -0.06
C ASP A 436 20.58 23.09 -1.47
N SER A 437 21.54 22.19 -1.72
CA SER A 437 22.14 22.01 -3.05
C SER A 437 21.14 21.43 -4.05
N LEU A 438 20.39 20.40 -3.67
CA LEU A 438 19.34 19.82 -4.51
C LEU A 438 18.26 20.84 -4.85
N THR A 439 17.74 21.54 -3.84
CA THR A 439 16.74 22.61 -4.00
C THR A 439 17.24 23.71 -4.91
N ALA A 440 18.46 24.21 -4.70
CA ALA A 440 19.07 25.22 -5.58
C ALA A 440 19.21 24.71 -7.02
N GLY A 441 19.55 23.43 -7.20
CA GLY A 441 19.63 22.78 -8.51
C GLY A 441 18.29 22.77 -9.25
N PHE A 442 17.20 22.37 -8.59
CA PHE A 442 15.86 22.39 -9.19
C PHE A 442 15.40 23.82 -9.49
N VAL A 443 15.64 24.77 -8.59
CA VAL A 443 15.29 26.18 -8.79
C VAL A 443 16.03 26.75 -10.00
N ALA A 444 17.33 26.42 -10.17
CA ALA A 444 18.10 26.80 -11.34
C ALA A 444 17.58 26.14 -12.64
N ALA A 445 17.02 24.94 -12.55
CA ALA A 445 16.33 24.25 -13.64
C ALA A 445 14.89 24.77 -13.88
N GLY A 446 14.43 25.76 -13.13
CA GLY A 446 13.13 26.40 -13.30
C GLY A 446 11.96 25.67 -12.62
N VAL A 447 12.24 24.80 -11.64
CA VAL A 447 11.24 24.08 -10.84
C VAL A 447 11.48 24.33 -9.35
N GLU A 448 10.51 24.90 -8.66
CA GLU A 448 10.58 25.05 -7.20
C GLU A 448 10.02 23.79 -6.52
N PRO A 449 10.80 23.12 -5.64
CA PRO A 449 10.28 22.00 -4.87
C PRO A 449 9.04 22.38 -4.05
N LEU A 450 8.04 21.50 -4.06
CA LEU A 450 6.79 21.65 -3.29
C LEU A 450 7.03 21.46 -1.79
N LEU A 451 7.88 20.49 -1.45
CA LEU A 451 8.24 20.12 -0.08
C LEU A 451 9.74 19.84 0.00
N ASP A 452 10.30 20.17 1.17
CA ASP A 452 11.68 19.92 1.60
C ASP A 452 11.59 19.16 2.93
N LEU A 453 11.81 17.84 2.89
CA LEU A 453 11.64 16.94 4.03
C LEU A 453 12.99 16.67 4.70
N ARG A 454 13.20 17.28 5.87
CA ARG A 454 14.45 17.15 6.64
C ARG A 454 14.27 16.20 7.82
N VAL A 455 15.24 15.31 7.98
CA VAL A 455 15.30 14.26 9.00
C VAL A 455 16.49 14.55 9.92
N LYS A 456 16.20 15.07 11.11
CA LYS A 456 17.23 15.57 12.04
C LYS A 456 17.73 14.51 13.02
N GLU A 457 16.98 13.44 13.17
CA GLU A 457 17.22 12.34 14.10
C GLU A 457 16.82 11.04 13.42
N GLU A 458 17.21 9.92 14.01
CA GLU A 458 16.86 8.60 13.49
C GLU A 458 15.33 8.51 13.29
N PRO A 459 14.85 8.10 12.10
CA PRO A 459 13.43 8.10 11.79
C PRO A 459 12.57 7.41 12.84
N SER A 460 11.71 8.20 13.47
CA SER A 460 10.66 7.71 14.36
C SER A 460 9.34 7.53 13.60
N GLU A 461 8.33 6.97 14.26
CA GLU A 461 6.96 6.87 13.72
C GLU A 461 6.42 8.21 13.21
N ALA A 462 6.74 9.30 13.90
CA ALA A 462 6.35 10.64 13.47
C ALA A 462 7.04 11.06 12.15
N VAL A 463 8.27 10.61 11.90
CA VAL A 463 8.99 10.85 10.64
C VAL A 463 8.38 10.04 9.51
N TYR A 464 8.05 8.77 9.72
CA TYR A 464 7.35 7.98 8.71
C TYR A 464 5.97 8.57 8.39
N GLN A 465 5.20 8.98 9.40
CA GLN A 465 3.94 9.69 9.19
C GLN A 465 4.11 10.97 8.37
N LEU A 466 5.17 11.77 8.65
CA LEU A 466 5.51 12.95 7.86
C LEU A 466 5.72 12.62 6.38
N PHE A 467 6.46 11.56 6.07
CA PHE A 467 6.76 11.16 4.70
C PHE A 467 5.52 10.63 3.96
N GLU A 468 4.70 9.84 4.65
CA GLU A 468 3.42 9.34 4.12
C GLU A 468 2.45 10.49 3.80
N GLU A 469 2.33 11.45 4.73
CA GLU A 469 1.51 12.66 4.55
C GLU A 469 2.04 13.53 3.40
N ALA A 470 3.35 13.66 3.25
CA ALA A 470 3.97 14.38 2.14
C ALA A 470 3.67 13.73 0.78
N GLY A 471 3.73 12.40 0.70
CA GLY A 471 3.34 11.63 -0.48
C GLY A 471 1.86 11.83 -0.82
N THR A 472 0.99 11.78 0.19
CA THR A 472 -0.45 12.03 0.05
C THR A 472 -0.72 13.44 -0.47
N ASP A 473 -0.04 14.45 0.08
CA ASP A 473 -0.18 15.85 -0.33
C ASP A 473 0.30 16.10 -1.76
N LEU A 474 1.39 15.44 -2.18
CA LEU A 474 1.87 15.48 -3.56
C LEU A 474 0.81 14.89 -4.52
N ALA A 475 0.28 13.71 -4.20
CA ALA A 475 -0.74 13.05 -5.00
C ALA A 475 -2.03 13.89 -5.12
N GLN A 476 -2.51 14.43 -4.00
CA GLN A 476 -3.68 15.33 -3.99
C GLN A 476 -3.44 16.59 -4.82
N THR A 477 -2.21 17.13 -4.80
CA THR A 477 -1.84 18.30 -5.60
C THR A 477 -1.89 18.00 -7.09
N LEU A 478 -1.43 16.81 -7.50
CA LEU A 478 -1.47 16.36 -8.89
C LEU A 478 -2.92 16.10 -9.36
N ALA A 479 -3.68 15.34 -8.58
CA ALA A 479 -5.02 14.86 -8.96
C ALA A 479 -6.17 15.84 -8.61
N ALA A 480 -5.88 17.07 -8.16
CA ALA A 480 -6.88 17.99 -7.64
C ALA A 480 -7.99 18.30 -8.66
N LYS A 481 -7.63 18.49 -9.92
CA LYS A 481 -8.58 18.84 -10.99
C LYS A 481 -9.49 17.66 -11.31
N GLU A 482 -8.92 16.49 -11.49
CA GLU A 482 -9.57 15.22 -11.82
C GLU A 482 -10.49 14.80 -10.68
N ALA A 483 -10.09 15.02 -9.41
CA ALA A 483 -10.94 14.80 -8.25
C ALA A 483 -12.20 15.69 -8.28
N ILE A 484 -12.06 16.98 -8.64
CA ILE A 484 -13.20 17.90 -8.77
C ILE A 484 -14.11 17.47 -9.93
N GLU A 485 -13.55 17.10 -11.07
CA GLU A 485 -14.31 16.65 -12.25
C GLU A 485 -15.05 15.34 -11.97
N ARG A 486 -14.40 14.37 -11.33
CA ARG A 486 -15.00 13.09 -10.91
C ARG A 486 -16.16 13.31 -9.95
N LYS A 487 -16.00 14.19 -8.94
CA LYS A 487 -17.09 14.54 -7.99
C LYS A 487 -18.29 15.18 -8.70
N LYS A 488 -18.05 16.00 -9.72
CA LYS A 488 -19.12 16.60 -10.54
C LYS A 488 -19.82 15.56 -11.43
N ALA A 489 -19.09 14.56 -11.93
CA ALA A 489 -19.60 13.54 -12.83
C ALA A 489 -20.26 12.33 -12.11
N ALA A 490 -19.91 12.08 -10.84
CA ALA A 490 -20.23 10.83 -10.16
C ALA A 490 -21.72 10.54 -9.96
N MET A 491 -22.61 11.56 -9.95
CA MET A 491 -24.02 11.34 -9.60
C MET A 491 -24.98 12.28 -10.32
N CYS A 492 -26.16 11.74 -10.68
CA CYS A 492 -27.33 12.56 -11.00
C CYS A 492 -27.66 13.48 -9.80
N PRO A 493 -27.97 14.78 -10.02
CA PRO A 493 -28.26 15.72 -8.93
C PRO A 493 -29.31 15.25 -7.93
N ASP A 494 -30.32 14.51 -8.38
CA ASP A 494 -31.40 14.05 -7.50
C ASP A 494 -30.95 12.89 -6.60
N VAL A 495 -30.13 11.98 -7.10
CA VAL A 495 -29.53 10.91 -6.28
C VAL A 495 -28.60 11.52 -5.23
N ALA A 496 -27.78 12.52 -5.62
CA ALA A 496 -26.88 13.20 -4.68
C ALA A 496 -27.64 13.96 -3.58
N LYS A 497 -28.79 14.58 -3.89
CA LYS A 497 -29.67 15.21 -2.90
C LYS A 497 -30.38 14.20 -2.00
N ALA A 498 -30.83 13.07 -2.54
CA ALA A 498 -31.44 12.00 -1.77
C ALA A 498 -30.43 11.41 -0.77
N LEU A 499 -29.22 11.10 -1.23
CA LEU A 499 -28.14 10.60 -0.37
C LEU A 499 -27.74 11.63 0.71
N ALA A 500 -27.85 12.93 0.43
CA ALA A 500 -27.56 13.97 1.41
C ALA A 500 -28.54 13.97 2.61
N ARG A 501 -29.69 13.29 2.49
CA ARG A 501 -30.65 13.11 3.58
C ARG A 501 -30.20 12.08 4.61
N VAL A 502 -29.20 11.26 4.31
CA VAL A 502 -28.54 10.41 5.30
C VAL A 502 -27.78 11.32 6.27
N SER A 503 -28.27 11.37 7.50
CA SER A 503 -27.68 12.14 8.61
C SER A 503 -26.98 11.22 9.60
N GLY A 504 -25.90 11.70 10.20
CA GLY A 504 -25.20 11.04 11.30
C GLY A 504 -24.82 12.06 12.37
N GLY A 505 -24.37 11.56 13.52
CA GLY A 505 -23.73 12.41 14.51
C GLY A 505 -22.42 13.03 13.98
N LEU A 506 -21.95 14.05 14.65
CA LEU A 506 -20.62 14.64 14.44
C LEU A 506 -19.67 14.12 15.51
N TYR A 507 -18.59 13.53 15.02
CA TYR A 507 -17.56 12.93 15.85
C TYR A 507 -16.18 13.40 15.40
N ILE A 508 -15.21 13.34 16.32
CA ILE A 508 -13.79 13.36 15.96
C ILE A 508 -13.22 11.99 16.31
N VAL A 509 -12.64 11.34 15.31
CA VAL A 509 -11.81 10.16 15.53
C VAL A 509 -10.42 10.64 15.82
N THR A 510 -9.80 10.10 16.85
CA THR A 510 -8.41 10.36 17.21
C THR A 510 -7.71 9.01 17.36
N ALA A 511 -6.48 8.93 16.87
CA ALA A 511 -5.68 7.71 16.95
C ALA A 511 -4.23 8.08 17.27
N ALA A 512 -3.55 7.18 17.98
CA ALA A 512 -2.15 7.31 18.34
C ALA A 512 -1.48 5.94 18.36
N HIS A 513 -0.22 5.87 17.93
CA HIS A 513 0.62 4.74 18.26
C HIS A 513 1.02 4.77 19.76
N ALA A 514 1.48 3.64 20.30
CA ALA A 514 2.06 3.60 21.64
C ALA A 514 3.50 4.15 21.66
N GLY A 515 3.87 4.90 22.71
CA GLY A 515 5.25 5.37 22.95
C GLY A 515 5.44 6.90 22.98
N SER A 516 6.63 7.35 23.38
CA SER A 516 6.93 8.78 23.64
C SER A 516 7.04 9.66 22.38
N ASN A 517 7.28 9.06 21.21
CA ASN A 517 7.34 9.74 19.90
C ASN A 517 6.25 9.24 18.93
N ALA A 518 5.09 8.88 19.48
CA ALA A 518 4.00 8.33 18.69
C ALA A 518 3.41 9.33 17.70
N ALA A 519 3.30 8.87 16.44
CA ALA A 519 2.42 9.41 15.43
C ALA A 519 1.00 9.55 15.98
N LYS A 520 0.38 10.69 15.75
CA LYS A 520 -0.98 11.02 16.21
C LYS A 520 -1.74 11.65 15.07
N SER A 521 -3.02 11.30 14.95
CA SER A 521 -3.87 11.91 13.95
C SER A 521 -5.31 12.05 14.42
N ALA A 522 -6.05 12.88 13.68
CA ALA A 522 -7.45 13.12 13.93
C ALA A 522 -8.20 13.33 12.62
N MET A 523 -9.46 12.89 12.57
CA MET A 523 -10.38 13.22 11.49
C MET A 523 -11.78 13.54 12.00
N VAL A 524 -12.45 14.44 11.28
CA VAL A 524 -13.90 14.61 11.43
C VAL A 524 -14.59 13.39 10.82
N ALA A 525 -15.47 12.78 11.59
CA ALA A 525 -16.29 11.66 11.14
C ALA A 525 -17.78 11.99 11.26
N SER A 526 -18.53 11.61 10.22
CA SER A 526 -19.99 11.66 10.22
C SER A 526 -20.65 10.37 9.71
N TRP A 527 -19.85 9.41 9.25
CA TRP A 527 -20.30 8.11 8.76
C TRP A 527 -19.94 7.07 9.81
N VAL A 528 -20.70 7.12 10.91
CA VAL A 528 -20.57 6.22 12.06
C VAL A 528 -21.94 5.60 12.33
N SER A 529 -21.97 4.28 12.54
CA SER A 529 -23.18 3.55 12.90
C SER A 529 -22.83 2.48 13.93
N GLN A 530 -23.73 2.23 14.88
CA GLN A 530 -23.66 1.00 15.67
C GLN A 530 -23.84 -0.20 14.73
N ALA A 531 -23.05 -1.24 14.94
CA ALA A 531 -22.95 -2.41 14.07
C ALA A 531 -23.36 -3.70 14.78
N SER A 532 -23.17 -3.78 16.10
CA SER A 532 -23.40 -5.01 16.88
C SER A 532 -23.68 -4.73 18.36
N PHE A 533 -24.27 -5.74 19.02
CA PHE A 533 -24.45 -5.79 20.47
C PHE A 533 -23.51 -6.81 21.15
N GLU A 534 -23.10 -7.86 20.43
CA GLU A 534 -22.23 -8.93 20.94
C GLU A 534 -21.10 -9.20 19.92
N PRO A 535 -19.88 -8.67 20.15
CA PRO A 535 -19.54 -7.61 21.11
C PRO A 535 -20.16 -6.25 20.72
N LEU A 536 -20.12 -5.27 21.63
CA LEU A 536 -20.54 -3.89 21.33
C LEU A 536 -19.62 -3.32 20.24
N GLY A 537 -20.19 -3.01 19.08
CA GLY A 537 -19.37 -2.61 17.93
C GLY A 537 -20.01 -1.52 17.10
N LEU A 538 -19.15 -0.81 16.38
CA LEU A 538 -19.51 0.27 15.46
C LEU A 538 -18.76 0.14 14.14
N THR A 539 -19.33 0.71 13.08
CA THR A 539 -18.62 0.93 11.82
C THR A 539 -18.26 2.39 11.68
N ILE A 540 -17.09 2.66 11.10
CA ILE A 540 -16.66 3.98 10.68
C ILE A 540 -16.09 3.98 9.28
N ALA A 541 -16.46 4.97 8.47
CA ALA A 541 -15.85 5.18 7.16
C ALA A 541 -14.64 6.12 7.25
N VAL A 542 -13.49 5.66 6.76
CA VAL A 542 -12.22 6.38 6.72
C VAL A 542 -11.82 6.55 5.25
N ALA A 543 -11.67 7.79 4.77
CA ALA A 543 -11.21 8.00 3.39
C ALA A 543 -9.75 7.54 3.23
N LYS A 544 -9.42 6.88 2.11
CA LYS A 544 -8.10 6.28 1.85
C LYS A 544 -6.95 7.29 1.84
N ASP A 545 -7.26 8.54 1.50
CA ASP A 545 -6.31 9.65 1.40
C ASP A 545 -6.17 10.46 2.71
N ARG A 546 -6.69 9.95 3.83
CA ARG A 546 -6.54 10.59 5.15
C ARG A 546 -5.31 10.07 5.87
N ALA A 547 -4.61 10.97 6.55
CA ALA A 547 -3.46 10.62 7.37
C ALA A 547 -3.76 9.70 8.55
N ILE A 548 -4.99 9.70 9.07
CA ILE A 548 -5.38 8.79 10.15
C ILE A 548 -5.54 7.35 9.68
N GLU A 549 -5.65 7.11 8.37
CA GLU A 549 -5.92 5.79 7.82
C GLU A 549 -4.80 4.78 8.14
N SER A 550 -3.53 5.22 8.18
CA SER A 550 -2.41 4.38 8.61
C SER A 550 -2.41 4.05 10.10
N LEU A 551 -3.23 4.73 10.92
CA LEU A 551 -3.43 4.46 12.34
C LEU A 551 -4.71 3.66 12.64
N MET A 552 -5.35 3.12 11.61
CA MET A 552 -6.64 2.43 11.69
C MET A 552 -6.62 1.09 10.93
N GLN A 553 -5.49 0.38 10.97
CA GLN A 553 -5.33 -0.99 10.50
C GLN A 553 -6.00 -1.98 11.47
N VAL A 554 -6.14 -3.24 11.05
CA VAL A 554 -6.70 -4.28 11.95
C VAL A 554 -5.78 -4.45 13.15
N GLY A 555 -6.36 -4.49 14.36
CA GLY A 555 -5.64 -4.52 15.62
C GLY A 555 -5.36 -3.14 16.23
N ASP A 556 -5.35 -2.07 15.44
CA ASP A 556 -5.11 -0.72 15.95
C ASP A 556 -6.26 -0.22 16.83
N THR A 557 -5.94 0.75 17.68
CA THR A 557 -6.91 1.37 18.59
C THR A 557 -7.11 2.84 18.29
N PHE A 558 -8.31 3.34 18.57
CA PHE A 558 -8.65 4.74 18.39
C PHE A 558 -9.68 5.18 19.44
N VAL A 559 -9.94 6.49 19.51
CA VAL A 559 -11.03 7.06 20.30
C VAL A 559 -12.04 7.74 19.40
N LEU A 560 -13.31 7.42 19.59
CA LEU A 560 -14.42 8.15 18.98
C LEU A 560 -14.95 9.21 19.94
N ASN A 561 -14.69 10.49 19.65
CA ASN A 561 -15.13 11.62 20.47
C ASN A 561 -16.47 12.17 19.94
N CYS A 562 -17.53 12.09 20.74
CA CYS A 562 -18.84 12.65 20.43
C CYS A 562 -18.86 14.16 20.66
N LEU A 563 -19.24 14.95 19.65
CA LEU A 563 -19.35 16.39 19.77
C LEU A 563 -20.76 16.82 20.20
N GLY A 564 -20.86 17.86 21.04
CA GLY A 564 -22.14 18.40 21.52
C GLY A 564 -22.69 19.53 20.66
N GLU A 565 -24.02 19.64 20.53
CA GLU A 565 -24.71 20.66 19.71
C GLU A 565 -24.29 22.12 20.03
N GLY A 566 -23.93 22.42 21.28
CA GLY A 566 -23.62 23.78 21.73
C GLY A 566 -22.21 24.30 21.42
N GLU A 567 -21.22 23.41 21.21
CA GLU A 567 -19.79 23.79 21.25
C GLU A 567 -18.94 23.16 20.12
N TYR A 568 -19.56 22.42 19.18
CA TYR A 568 -18.80 21.67 18.16
C TYR A 568 -18.11 22.53 17.08
N ASN A 569 -18.58 23.77 16.84
CA ASN A 569 -18.13 24.57 15.69
C ASN A 569 -16.61 24.87 15.69
N GLN A 570 -16.04 25.14 16.87
CA GLN A 570 -14.61 25.43 16.99
C GLN A 570 -13.76 24.20 16.66
N VAL A 571 -14.12 23.05 17.26
CA VAL A 571 -13.47 21.76 17.05
C VAL A 571 -13.59 21.32 15.59
N LEU A 572 -14.78 21.48 15.00
CA LEU A 572 -15.04 21.15 13.61
C LEU A 572 -14.20 22.01 12.66
N LYS A 573 -14.18 23.34 12.87
CA LYS A 573 -13.36 24.26 12.05
C LYS A 573 -11.88 23.90 12.12
N HIS A 574 -11.39 23.53 13.30
CA HIS A 574 -10.01 23.12 13.52
C HIS A 574 -9.66 21.83 12.75
N PHE A 575 -10.45 20.76 12.88
CA PHE A 575 -10.14 19.48 12.24
C PHE A 575 -10.53 19.40 10.75
N LEU A 576 -11.27 20.38 10.21
CA LEU A 576 -11.52 20.50 8.77
C LEU A 576 -10.44 21.29 8.01
N GLN A 577 -9.54 22.00 8.69
CA GLN A 577 -8.47 22.73 8.03
C GLN A 577 -7.42 21.76 7.45
N ARG A 578 -6.69 22.19 6.42
CA ARG A 578 -5.56 21.43 5.89
C ARG A 578 -4.35 21.64 6.80
N PHE A 579 -3.81 20.54 7.32
CA PHE A 579 -2.56 20.53 8.06
C PHE A 579 -1.42 20.18 7.11
N PRO A 580 -0.27 20.89 7.16
CA PRO A 580 0.91 20.45 6.44
C PRO A 580 1.42 19.13 7.03
N PRO A 581 2.20 18.34 6.27
CA PRO A 581 2.77 17.09 6.74
C PRO A 581 3.55 17.26 8.05
N GLY A 582 3.35 16.35 9.00
CA GLY A 582 4.00 16.32 10.31
C GLY A 582 3.52 17.38 11.30
N ALA A 583 2.53 18.21 10.97
CA ALA A 583 2.01 19.22 11.88
C ALA A 583 1.23 18.60 13.06
N ASP A 584 1.36 19.20 14.25
CA ASP A 584 0.55 18.83 15.39
C ASP A 584 -0.93 19.22 15.16
N ARG A 585 -1.74 18.21 14.81
CA ARG A 585 -3.17 18.34 14.58
C ARG A 585 -3.96 18.73 15.83
N PHE A 586 -3.37 18.64 17.03
CA PHE A 586 -4.04 18.97 18.29
C PHE A 586 -3.59 20.32 18.86
N ALA A 587 -2.66 21.03 18.20
CA ALA A 587 -2.19 22.33 18.64
C ALA A 587 -3.36 23.30 18.86
N GLY A 588 -3.51 23.80 20.10
CA GLY A 588 -4.59 24.71 20.48
C GLY A 588 -5.94 24.06 20.81
N ILE A 589 -6.01 22.72 20.87
CA ILE A 589 -7.18 21.95 21.30
C ILE A 589 -6.84 21.20 22.59
N GLY A 590 -7.68 21.32 23.63
CA GLY A 590 -7.53 20.59 24.88
C GLY A 590 -7.87 19.10 24.73
N TRP A 591 -6.97 18.22 25.19
CA TRP A 591 -7.14 16.76 25.15
C TRP A 591 -6.36 16.08 26.27
N ARG A 592 -6.78 14.85 26.61
CA ARG A 592 -6.11 13.95 27.55
C ARG A 592 -5.92 12.56 26.92
N PRO A 593 -4.91 11.76 27.30
CA PRO A 593 -4.79 10.39 26.80
C PRO A 593 -5.91 9.51 27.37
N ALA A 594 -6.37 8.55 26.56
CA ALA A 594 -7.26 7.45 26.95
C ALA A 594 -6.45 6.24 27.49
N GLY A 595 -7.12 5.18 27.93
CA GLY A 595 -6.48 3.93 28.35
C GLY A 595 -5.62 3.30 27.25
N ASN A 596 -6.09 3.36 26.01
CA ASN A 596 -5.38 2.94 24.81
C ASN A 596 -4.34 3.96 24.28
N GLY A 597 -4.14 5.09 24.98
CA GLY A 597 -3.19 6.15 24.62
C GLY A 597 -3.69 7.16 23.57
N SER A 598 -4.80 6.90 22.89
CA SER A 598 -5.36 7.82 21.90
C SER A 598 -5.98 9.08 22.55
N PRO A 599 -5.99 10.24 21.88
CA PRO A 599 -6.50 11.49 22.47
C PRO A 599 -8.01 11.51 22.72
N VAL A 600 -8.43 11.77 23.96
CA VAL A 600 -9.81 12.16 24.31
C VAL A 600 -9.89 13.68 24.33
N LEU A 601 -10.80 14.27 23.54
CA LEU A 601 -11.00 15.72 23.53
C LEU A 601 -11.76 16.17 24.78
N GLU A 602 -11.28 17.19 25.47
CA GLU A 602 -11.93 17.73 26.68
C GLU A 602 -13.34 18.30 26.41
N SER A 603 -13.56 18.74 25.17
CA SER A 603 -14.85 19.27 24.72
C SER A 603 -15.87 18.20 24.33
N ALA A 604 -15.48 16.92 24.26
CA ALA A 604 -16.36 15.82 23.91
C ALA A 604 -17.44 15.62 25.00
N ILE A 605 -18.66 15.28 24.58
CA ILE A 605 -19.78 14.98 25.50
C ILE A 605 -19.79 13.51 25.93
N ALA A 606 -19.12 12.66 25.15
CA ALA A 606 -18.88 11.26 25.40
C ALA A 606 -17.68 10.80 24.56
N HIS A 607 -17.00 9.75 24.98
CA HIS A 607 -15.97 9.09 24.19
C HIS A 607 -16.04 7.57 24.31
N MET A 608 -15.52 6.88 23.31
CA MET A 608 -15.42 5.42 23.26
C MET A 608 -14.01 5.03 22.83
N GLU A 609 -13.36 4.17 23.59
CA GLU A 609 -12.10 3.53 23.22
C GLU A 609 -12.42 2.30 22.37
N CYS A 610 -11.88 2.24 21.17
CA CYS A 610 -12.24 1.27 20.16
C CYS A 610 -11.01 0.52 19.64
N ARG A 611 -11.18 -0.76 19.30
CA ARG A 611 -10.20 -1.57 18.56
C ARG A 611 -10.75 -1.97 17.20
N VAL A 612 -9.98 -1.77 16.14
CA VAL A 612 -10.35 -2.18 14.78
C VAL A 612 -10.23 -3.70 14.66
N VAL A 613 -11.32 -4.35 14.25
CA VAL A 613 -11.39 -5.81 14.10
C VAL A 613 -11.33 -6.24 12.65
N SER A 614 -11.98 -5.49 11.76
CA SER A 614 -11.96 -5.80 10.33
C SER A 614 -12.18 -4.54 9.49
N ARG A 615 -11.80 -4.64 8.21
CA ARG A 615 -11.89 -3.54 7.25
C ARG A 615 -12.45 -4.05 5.93
N MET A 616 -13.35 -3.28 5.35
CA MET A 616 -13.90 -3.53 4.01
C MET A 616 -13.47 -2.43 3.05
N GLU A 617 -12.89 -2.82 1.92
CA GLU A 617 -12.47 -1.88 0.88
C GLU A 617 -13.69 -1.37 0.08
N THR A 618 -13.79 -0.06 -0.07
CA THR A 618 -14.70 0.59 -1.03
C THR A 618 -13.88 1.44 -2.02
N PRO A 619 -14.47 2.06 -3.06
CA PRO A 619 -13.70 2.81 -4.05
C PRO A 619 -12.79 3.90 -3.47
N ASP A 620 -13.29 4.69 -2.51
CA ASP A 620 -12.57 5.85 -1.94
C ASP A 620 -12.46 5.82 -0.39
N HIS A 621 -13.12 4.88 0.29
CA HIS A 621 -13.07 4.72 1.74
C HIS A 621 -12.76 3.27 2.16
N TRP A 622 -12.27 3.11 3.37
CA TRP A 622 -12.37 1.89 4.16
C TRP A 622 -13.59 1.98 5.07
N ILE A 623 -14.36 0.91 5.18
CA ILE A 623 -15.33 0.74 6.27
C ILE A 623 -14.65 -0.12 7.33
N CYS A 624 -14.30 0.49 8.45
CA CYS A 624 -13.69 -0.20 9.59
C CYS A 624 -14.80 -0.63 10.56
N TYR A 625 -14.87 -1.92 10.86
CA TYR A 625 -15.65 -2.43 12.00
C TYR A 625 -14.74 -2.48 13.23
N ALA A 626 -15.22 -1.90 14.32
CA ALA A 626 -14.47 -1.79 15.56
C ALA A 626 -15.32 -2.18 16.77
N GLU A 627 -14.68 -2.88 17.69
CA GLU A 627 -15.22 -3.19 19.01
C GLU A 627 -15.01 -2.00 19.95
N VAL A 628 -16.03 -1.68 20.75
CA VAL A 628 -15.94 -0.69 21.81
C VAL A 628 -15.56 -1.40 23.10
N GLU A 629 -14.41 -1.04 23.66
CA GLU A 629 -13.84 -1.70 24.85
C GLU A 629 -14.15 -0.92 26.12
N GLU A 630 -14.01 0.40 26.06
CA GLU A 630 -14.29 1.32 27.17
C GLU A 630 -15.04 2.56 26.66
N GLY A 631 -15.69 3.29 27.56
CA GLY A 631 -16.35 4.54 27.20
C GLY A 631 -16.94 5.29 28.40
N GLU A 632 -17.07 6.60 28.25
CA GLU A 632 -17.58 7.50 29.29
C GLU A 632 -18.49 8.56 28.68
N VAL A 633 -19.57 8.91 29.39
CA VAL A 633 -20.40 10.08 29.11
C VAL A 633 -20.02 11.19 30.08
N THR A 634 -19.40 12.25 29.58
CA THR A 634 -18.90 13.38 30.39
C THR A 634 -19.96 14.45 30.61
N LYS A 635 -20.90 14.62 29.66
CA LYS A 635 -22.00 15.59 29.74
C LYS A 635 -23.35 14.89 29.49
N PRO A 636 -23.97 14.25 30.50
CA PRO A 636 -25.17 13.39 30.34
C PRO A 636 -26.38 14.09 29.72
N GLU A 637 -26.54 15.38 29.99
CA GLU A 637 -27.67 16.19 29.50
C GLU A 637 -27.42 16.77 28.10
N ALA A 638 -26.20 16.66 27.57
CA ALA A 638 -25.85 17.23 26.27
C ALA A 638 -26.27 16.31 25.12
N ARG A 639 -26.76 16.92 24.03
CA ARG A 639 -27.11 16.19 22.80
C ARG A 639 -25.95 16.16 21.83
N THR A 640 -25.77 15.03 21.17
CA THR A 640 -24.79 14.88 20.08
C THR A 640 -25.15 15.80 18.92
N ALA A 641 -24.18 16.56 18.43
CA ALA A 641 -24.31 17.38 17.25
C ALA A 641 -24.57 16.50 16.02
N VAL A 642 -25.43 16.95 15.11
CA VAL A 642 -25.83 16.19 13.92
C VAL A 642 -25.33 16.88 12.66
N HIS A 643 -24.68 16.13 11.77
CA HIS A 643 -24.30 16.61 10.45
C HIS A 643 -25.48 16.51 9.48
N ARG A 644 -25.93 17.66 8.94
CA ARG A 644 -26.91 17.70 7.84
C ARG A 644 -26.29 18.26 6.57
N ARG A 645 -26.12 17.40 5.55
CA ARG A 645 -25.54 17.78 4.27
C ARG A 645 -26.61 18.34 3.33
N LYS A 646 -26.22 19.30 2.47
CA LYS A 646 -27.08 19.78 1.37
C LYS A 646 -26.94 18.93 0.10
N VAL A 647 -25.76 18.36 -0.12
CA VAL A 647 -25.43 17.47 -1.25
C VAL A 647 -24.46 16.41 -0.73
N ALA A 648 -24.57 15.15 -1.17
CA ALA A 648 -23.75 14.06 -0.66
C ALA A 648 -22.32 14.00 -1.21
N SER A 649 -22.02 14.74 -2.29
CA SER A 649 -20.77 14.65 -3.05
C SER A 649 -19.61 15.48 -2.49
N TYR A 650 -19.83 16.29 -1.44
CA TYR A 650 -18.80 17.04 -0.73
C TYR A 650 -19.26 17.41 0.69
N TYR A 651 -18.29 17.71 1.56
CA TYR A 651 -18.50 18.23 2.92
C TYR A 651 -18.75 19.74 2.91
#